data_AF-A0A4Q2UCS1-F1
#
_entry.id   AF-A0A4Q2UCS1-F1
#
_cell.length_a   1.000
_cell.length_b   1.000
_cell.length_c   1.000
_cell.angle_alpha   90.00
_cell.angle_beta   90.00
_cell.angle_gamma   90.00
#
_symmetry.space_group_name_H-M   'P 1'
#
loop_
_entity.id
_entity.type
_entity.pdbx_description
1 polymer ?
#
loop_
_entity_poly.entity_id
_entity_poly.type
_entity_poly.pdbx_seq_one_letter_code
_entity_poly.pdbx_strand_id
1 'polypeptide(L)'
;MSNAVERALVRTGFVVPGGGDVEGLFRDVGEGGPSFEPAFARRSGLAADAVYSSGDGPKLIVKGSGVVDAEVEFDAWHERAWNLGLAPLLWIVTPVDVRVYDAFSGVGDGGVRGPLRRFLLDVDEQMAELEAFCGRFSLDTGAFWASGLARGIDRSRKVDRVLLDEIRALEQALLPSDADGAGRAVAAVERARCQELVTCTLFASYLFDRGIAQPMLPVGITADLVDAFTDQASALQLFDWLTATFNGDVFPPGTGDRIDDAQVGLLRDFVQGTGISERDKGQLRLFRFRFDTVPIDLISSVYETFARRAVGDSAKRLGLHYTPVELVHMALDPVFERLPTKSRVLDPTCGSGLFLVEALRRLVWTRCRDGIRPRRIVRQILYGQVYGIDVNSAALRIAAFSLYLAALELETEAEPGEGTRFDRLIGRTLFECDFLSAPGLDLARSLHPHVIVGNPPWTHGALGTRDDEPHTDEDEWDERGNVGLENRMGAVEEGRDGPTTEEFASRAPDQRFFAAAVGLSEGRGRIAMYLKTTAFLSSAANATRFRDGVLRRINRLALLDLSSFRHAGLFSKAQAPGLLVCGNCPALPTGGTILVGSLAWDPDFARSGAITISSAEMRTIPKVSVIGNPSLMKASMLGTPRDARLIERLTTQFPTFGQVVGPHTTSYGQGFQMKSKGEVPPKLLGDWMGSLPALMPKDYSAITLDGCKMDSLPERGIHALHRERRPRLYQGPLVVFPKSAHAKALQKGRTSAALHTGDLAFSHGFYGFSFAGRDRRWAVVVCALLNSAVPGFQLLFGAGPLGFERPSVNLTDLLGIRFPIIDMSDELAERATAAMATARSDDCAVLCSCLTNVENQGLSFPLNPRAAGASISRMMTVLRSIPVSSLTSIRNVVPDHTSIGWSFTVAAA
;
A
#
# COMPACT_ATOMS: atom_id res chain seq x y z
N MET A 1 1.24 -38.53 16.41
CA MET A 1 2.56 -38.00 16.02
C MET A 1 3.63 -39.05 16.27
N SER A 2 4.61 -39.16 15.37
CA SER A 2 5.76 -40.03 15.60
C SER A 2 6.71 -39.39 16.61
N ASN A 3 7.39 -40.21 17.42
CA ASN A 3 8.45 -39.76 18.34
C ASN A 3 9.56 -38.96 17.60
N ALA A 4 9.77 -39.23 16.31
CA ALA A 4 10.76 -38.54 15.50
C ALA A 4 10.45 -37.06 15.24
N VAL A 5 9.18 -36.70 14.98
CA VAL A 5 8.77 -35.29 14.79
C VAL A 5 9.07 -34.48 16.05
N GLU A 6 8.71 -35.03 17.21
CA GLU A 6 8.93 -34.36 18.49
C GLU A 6 10.43 -34.14 18.77
N ARG A 7 11.26 -35.18 18.53
CA ARG A 7 12.71 -35.07 18.65
C ARG A 7 13.30 -33.99 17.75
N ALA A 8 12.83 -33.90 16.50
CA ALA A 8 13.28 -32.88 15.56
C ALA A 8 12.93 -31.47 16.07
N LEU A 9 11.66 -31.24 16.42
CA LEU A 9 11.16 -29.95 16.88
C LEU A 9 11.84 -29.47 18.16
N VAL A 10 12.09 -30.37 19.11
CA VAL A 10 12.82 -30.07 20.35
C VAL A 10 14.26 -29.67 20.06
N ARG A 11 14.96 -30.45 19.23
CA ARG A 11 16.37 -30.19 18.89
C ARG A 11 16.58 -28.90 18.10
N THR A 12 15.57 -28.43 17.38
CA THR A 12 15.65 -27.19 16.58
C THR A 12 14.95 -26.00 17.24
N GLY A 13 14.55 -26.13 18.51
CA GLY A 13 14.06 -25.04 19.35
C GLY A 13 12.59 -24.63 19.12
N PHE A 14 11.79 -25.42 18.39
CA PHE A 14 10.35 -25.18 18.23
C PHE A 14 9.52 -25.74 19.40
N VAL A 15 10.08 -26.66 20.18
CA VAL A 15 9.46 -27.19 21.40
C VAL A 15 10.47 -27.08 22.53
N VAL A 16 10.04 -26.53 23.66
CA VAL A 16 10.88 -26.41 24.85
C VAL A 16 10.87 -27.76 25.59
N PRO A 17 12.03 -28.37 25.90
CA PRO A 17 12.09 -29.58 26.70
C PRO A 17 11.33 -29.43 28.03
N GLY A 18 10.22 -30.15 28.19
CA GLY A 18 9.36 -30.06 29.38
C GLY A 18 8.56 -28.75 29.52
N GLY A 19 8.66 -27.83 28.55
CA GLY A 19 8.00 -26.51 28.55
C GLY A 19 6.90 -26.34 27.51
N GLY A 20 6.69 -27.32 26.62
CA GLY A 20 5.64 -27.30 25.60
C GLY A 20 6.02 -26.56 24.32
N ASP A 21 5.03 -26.30 23.48
CA ASP A 21 5.19 -25.64 22.19
C ASP A 21 5.52 -24.16 22.35
N VAL A 22 6.40 -23.65 21.50
CA VAL A 22 6.71 -22.22 21.46
C VAL A 22 5.59 -21.44 20.77
N GLU A 23 5.48 -20.15 21.09
CA GLU A 23 4.56 -19.24 20.40
C GLU A 23 4.81 -19.27 18.88
N GLY A 24 3.74 -19.43 18.09
CA GLY A 24 3.79 -19.52 16.64
C GLY A 24 3.92 -20.93 16.07
N LEU A 25 4.14 -21.96 16.90
CA LEU A 25 4.01 -23.36 16.49
C LEU A 25 2.55 -23.79 16.66
N PHE A 26 1.93 -24.23 15.56
CA PHE A 26 0.55 -24.72 15.53
C PHE A 26 0.54 -26.20 15.20
N ARG A 27 -0.24 -26.97 15.96
CA ARG A 27 -0.41 -28.42 15.72
C ARG A 27 -1.79 -28.80 15.19
N ASP A 28 -2.73 -27.87 15.21
CA ASP A 28 -4.05 -28.04 14.62
C ASP A 28 -4.64 -26.71 14.10
N VAL A 29 -5.84 -26.82 13.53
CA VAL A 29 -6.60 -25.70 12.97
C VAL A 29 -7.11 -24.73 14.04
N GLY A 30 -7.42 -25.23 15.23
CA GLY A 30 -8.04 -24.45 16.31
C GLY A 30 -7.08 -23.41 16.90
N GLU A 31 -5.80 -23.73 16.99
CA GLU A 31 -4.76 -22.83 17.50
C GLU A 31 -4.25 -21.86 16.41
N GLY A 32 -4.21 -22.30 15.15
CA GLY A 32 -3.62 -21.57 14.02
C GLY A 32 -4.54 -20.61 13.26
N GLY A 33 -5.84 -20.72 13.47
CA GLY A 33 -6.84 -19.96 12.73
C GLY A 33 -7.10 -20.50 11.31
N PRO A 34 -8.07 -19.89 10.57
CA PRO A 34 -8.57 -20.42 9.30
C PRO A 34 -7.52 -20.51 8.19
N SER A 35 -6.47 -19.68 8.24
CA SER A 35 -5.41 -19.59 7.24
C SER A 35 -4.53 -20.85 7.17
N PHE A 36 -4.43 -21.62 8.26
CA PHE A 36 -3.65 -22.88 8.30
C PHE A 36 -4.52 -24.12 8.12
N GLU A 37 -5.84 -23.98 8.09
CA GLU A 37 -6.78 -25.07 7.87
C GLU A 37 -6.38 -25.96 6.67
N PRO A 38 -6.00 -25.42 5.50
CA PRO A 38 -5.64 -26.25 4.36
C PRO A 38 -4.38 -27.11 4.58
N ALA A 39 -3.45 -26.69 5.44
CA ALA A 39 -2.25 -27.46 5.76
C ALA A 39 -2.58 -28.70 6.61
N PHE A 40 -3.48 -28.55 7.57
CA PHE A 40 -3.87 -29.61 8.52
C PHE A 40 -5.02 -30.50 8.03
N ALA A 41 -5.88 -29.99 7.14
CA ALA A 41 -7.07 -30.71 6.72
C ALA A 41 -6.73 -31.98 5.94
N ARG A 42 -7.30 -33.12 6.34
CA ARG A 42 -7.08 -34.41 5.63
C ARG A 42 -7.46 -34.37 4.16
N ARG A 43 -8.41 -33.51 3.78
CA ARG A 43 -8.85 -33.31 2.39
C ARG A 43 -7.72 -32.83 1.47
N SER A 44 -6.75 -32.06 1.99
CA SER A 44 -5.64 -31.56 1.18
C SER A 44 -4.56 -32.60 0.93
N GLY A 45 -4.68 -33.80 1.52
CA GLY A 45 -3.71 -34.89 1.39
C GLY A 45 -2.36 -34.66 2.08
N LEU A 46 -2.06 -33.45 2.55
CA LEU A 46 -0.86 -33.15 3.31
C LEU A 46 -1.01 -33.55 4.78
N ALA A 47 -2.10 -33.11 5.42
CA ALA A 47 -2.39 -33.35 6.84
C ALA A 47 -1.14 -33.13 7.71
N ALA A 48 -0.60 -31.91 7.66
CA ALA A 48 0.61 -31.51 8.37
C ALA A 48 0.53 -31.88 9.86
N ASP A 49 1.66 -32.25 10.45
CA ASP A 49 1.78 -32.53 11.88
C ASP A 49 2.06 -31.25 12.68
N ALA A 50 2.70 -30.25 12.06
CA ALA A 50 2.84 -28.91 12.60
C ALA A 50 3.04 -27.86 11.50
N VAL A 51 2.70 -26.62 11.81
CA VAL A 51 3.04 -25.43 11.00
C VAL A 51 3.66 -24.40 11.95
N TYR A 52 4.83 -23.88 11.58
CA TYR A 52 5.46 -22.78 12.30
C TYR A 52 5.28 -21.46 11.54
N SER A 53 4.76 -20.47 12.25
CA SER A 53 4.65 -19.08 11.79
C SER A 53 5.32 -18.17 12.79
N SER A 54 6.20 -17.30 12.30
CA SER A 54 6.65 -16.14 13.06
C SER A 54 5.65 -14.99 12.90
N GLY A 55 5.86 -13.89 13.62
CA GLY A 55 5.01 -12.69 13.54
C GLY A 55 4.89 -12.11 12.13
N ASP A 56 5.82 -12.50 11.24
CA ASP A 56 5.83 -12.11 9.85
C ASP A 56 5.27 -13.20 8.88
N GLY A 57 4.61 -14.24 9.39
CA GLY A 57 3.88 -15.24 8.60
C GLY A 57 4.54 -16.62 8.54
N PRO A 58 3.93 -17.58 7.80
CA PRO A 58 4.31 -18.99 7.86
C PRO A 58 5.68 -19.26 7.25
N LYS A 59 6.52 -20.00 7.98
CA LYS A 59 7.90 -20.29 7.58
C LYS A 59 8.15 -21.75 7.28
N LEU A 60 7.45 -22.65 7.97
CA LEU A 60 7.74 -24.07 7.92
C LEU A 60 6.46 -24.90 8.07
N ILE A 61 6.30 -25.89 7.20
CA ILE A 61 5.34 -26.99 7.36
C ILE A 61 6.11 -28.25 7.73
N VAL A 62 5.64 -28.99 8.73
CA VAL A 62 6.25 -30.24 9.20
C VAL A 62 5.29 -31.39 8.99
N LYS A 63 5.79 -32.45 8.36
CA LYS A 63 5.05 -33.69 8.12
C LYS A 63 5.86 -34.91 8.57
N GLY A 64 5.29 -35.72 9.45
CA GLY A 64 5.90 -36.96 9.92
C GLY A 64 5.55 -38.15 9.03
N SER A 65 6.54 -39.01 8.78
CA SER A 65 6.37 -40.33 8.20
C SER A 65 6.75 -41.43 9.20
N GLY A 66 6.00 -42.52 9.19
CA GLY A 66 6.35 -43.74 9.93
C GLY A 66 7.39 -44.62 9.21
N VAL A 67 7.71 -44.31 7.95
CA VAL A 67 8.60 -45.10 7.08
C VAL A 67 9.73 -44.23 6.54
N VAL A 68 10.87 -44.87 6.23
CA VAL A 68 12.08 -44.19 5.74
C VAL A 68 12.06 -44.02 4.22
N ASP A 69 11.52 -45.00 3.50
CA ASP A 69 11.55 -45.05 2.03
C ASP A 69 10.12 -45.08 1.48
N ALA A 70 9.56 -43.89 1.29
CA ALA A 70 8.25 -43.68 0.67
C ALA A 70 8.29 -42.50 -0.29
N GLU A 71 9.24 -42.51 -1.23
CA GLU A 71 9.50 -41.37 -2.14
C GLU A 71 8.24 -40.96 -2.93
N VAL A 72 7.36 -41.89 -3.29
CA VAL A 72 6.06 -41.57 -3.95
C VAL A 72 5.15 -40.75 -3.04
N GLU A 73 5.09 -41.09 -1.75
CA GLU A 73 4.29 -40.36 -0.77
C GLU A 73 4.93 -39.01 -0.44
N PHE A 74 6.26 -38.95 -0.38
CA PHE A 74 7.00 -37.72 -0.14
C PHE A 74 6.87 -36.72 -1.28
N ASP A 75 6.95 -37.20 -2.53
CA ASP A 75 6.65 -36.41 -3.73
C ASP A 75 5.22 -35.88 -3.69
N ALA A 76 4.25 -36.71 -3.28
CA ALA A 76 2.86 -36.27 -3.15
C ALA A 76 2.71 -35.17 -2.09
N TRP A 77 3.34 -35.29 -0.92
CA TRP A 77 3.31 -34.24 0.09
C TRP A 77 4.03 -32.96 -0.36
N HIS A 78 5.13 -33.08 -1.10
CA HIS A 78 5.82 -31.95 -1.70
C HIS A 78 4.93 -31.23 -2.73
N GLU A 79 4.24 -31.97 -3.59
CA GLU A 79 3.23 -31.44 -4.51
C GLU A 79 2.13 -30.67 -3.76
N ARG A 80 1.65 -31.22 -2.64
CA ARG A 80 0.63 -30.55 -1.81
C ARG A 80 1.17 -29.28 -1.17
N ALA A 81 2.37 -29.30 -0.61
CA ALA A 81 2.98 -28.11 -0.02
C ALA A 81 3.20 -27.01 -1.06
N TRP A 82 3.60 -27.37 -2.29
CA TRP A 82 3.71 -26.43 -3.40
C TRP A 82 2.37 -25.83 -3.82
N ASN A 83 1.35 -26.67 -4.01
CA ASN A 83 0.00 -26.21 -4.35
C ASN A 83 -0.64 -25.36 -3.26
N LEU A 84 -0.25 -25.58 -2.01
CA LEU A 84 -0.69 -24.77 -0.88
C LEU A 84 -0.03 -23.38 -0.90
N GLY A 85 1.26 -23.31 -1.21
CA GLY A 85 2.02 -22.05 -1.30
C GLY A 85 2.07 -21.26 0.01
N LEU A 86 1.83 -21.91 1.16
CA LEU A 86 1.70 -21.30 2.47
C LEU A 86 3.06 -20.90 3.07
N ALA A 87 4.02 -21.81 3.06
CA ALA A 87 5.34 -21.63 3.64
C ALA A 87 6.44 -21.97 2.62
N PRO A 88 7.63 -21.37 2.71
CA PRO A 88 8.76 -21.67 1.81
C PRO A 88 9.37 -23.06 2.05
N LEU A 89 9.23 -23.62 3.25
CA LEU A 89 9.87 -24.89 3.63
C LEU A 89 8.83 -25.96 3.98
N LEU A 90 9.10 -27.18 3.50
CA LEU A 90 8.46 -28.42 3.98
C LEU A 90 9.53 -29.32 4.60
N TRP A 91 9.30 -29.76 5.83
CA TRP A 91 10.07 -30.83 6.46
C TRP A 91 9.28 -32.13 6.41
N ILE A 92 9.88 -33.15 5.82
CA ILE A 92 9.43 -34.54 5.96
C ILE A 92 10.34 -35.21 6.98
N VAL A 93 9.78 -35.57 8.14
CA VAL A 93 10.51 -36.21 9.25
C VAL A 93 10.23 -37.70 9.23
N THR A 94 11.22 -38.49 8.88
CA THR A 94 11.18 -39.95 8.94
C THR A 94 11.67 -40.43 10.31
N PRO A 95 11.63 -41.75 10.60
CA PRO A 95 12.21 -42.27 11.84
C PRO A 95 13.72 -41.99 12.01
N VAL A 96 14.45 -41.77 10.90
CA VAL A 96 15.92 -41.67 10.87
C VAL A 96 16.47 -40.31 10.43
N ASP A 97 15.69 -39.51 9.69
CA ASP A 97 16.14 -38.25 9.11
C ASP A 97 15.05 -37.17 9.04
N VAL A 98 15.50 -35.92 8.91
CA VAL A 98 14.71 -34.77 8.49
C VAL A 98 15.12 -34.39 7.07
N ARG A 99 14.15 -34.38 6.16
CA ARG A 99 14.33 -34.01 4.75
C ARG A 99 13.71 -32.65 4.51
N VAL A 100 14.52 -31.69 4.06
CA VAL A 100 14.11 -30.29 3.84
C VAL A 100 13.84 -30.08 2.35
N TYR A 101 12.63 -29.65 2.01
CA TYR A 101 12.18 -29.38 0.64
C TYR A 101 11.90 -27.88 0.44
N ASP A 102 12.12 -27.39 -0.79
CA ASP A 102 11.63 -26.09 -1.25
C ASP A 102 10.13 -26.22 -1.57
N ALA A 103 9.27 -25.70 -0.71
CA ALA A 103 7.83 -25.75 -0.93
C ALA A 103 7.33 -24.68 -1.93
N PHE A 104 8.20 -23.80 -2.45
CA PHE A 104 7.86 -22.90 -3.55
C PHE A 104 8.34 -23.41 -4.91
N SER A 105 9.05 -24.54 -4.99
CA SER A 105 9.44 -25.13 -6.26
C SER A 105 9.13 -26.62 -6.31
N GLY A 106 8.65 -27.10 -7.46
CA GLY A 106 8.50 -28.54 -7.69
C GLY A 106 9.81 -29.29 -7.91
N VAL A 107 10.93 -28.59 -8.06
CA VAL A 107 12.25 -29.17 -8.37
C VAL A 107 13.26 -28.84 -7.28
N GLY A 108 14.07 -29.83 -6.89
CA GLY A 108 15.25 -29.64 -6.06
C GLY A 108 16.43 -29.09 -6.87
N ASP A 109 17.60 -29.02 -6.24
CA ASP A 109 18.82 -28.52 -6.89
C ASP A 109 19.19 -29.40 -8.11
N GLY A 110 19.46 -28.76 -9.26
CA GLY A 110 19.77 -29.48 -10.51
C GLY A 110 18.57 -30.03 -11.31
N GLY A 111 17.32 -29.69 -10.94
CA GLY A 111 16.14 -30.04 -11.73
C GLY A 111 15.59 -31.45 -11.50
N VAL A 112 16.02 -32.13 -10.44
CA VAL A 112 15.55 -33.45 -10.02
C VAL A 112 14.59 -33.31 -8.83
N ARG A 113 13.56 -34.16 -8.76
CA ARG A 113 12.68 -34.26 -7.58
C ARG A 113 13.47 -34.72 -6.36
N GLY A 114 13.34 -34.03 -5.24
CA GLY A 114 13.97 -34.44 -3.99
C GLY A 114 14.21 -33.30 -3.00
N PRO A 115 14.66 -33.63 -1.79
CA PRO A 115 14.95 -32.63 -0.77
C PRO A 115 16.17 -31.80 -1.15
N LEU A 116 16.16 -30.52 -0.78
CA LEU A 116 17.33 -29.64 -0.81
C LEU A 116 18.47 -30.23 0.02
N ARG A 117 18.13 -30.80 1.18
CA ARG A 117 19.09 -31.44 2.08
C ARG A 117 18.43 -32.46 3.01
N ARG A 118 19.19 -33.47 3.42
CA ARG A 118 18.80 -34.50 4.40
C ARG A 118 19.70 -34.40 5.62
N PHE A 119 19.12 -34.52 6.81
CA PHE A 119 19.82 -34.46 8.11
C PHE A 119 19.41 -35.66 8.97
N LEU A 120 20.37 -36.47 9.39
CA LEU A 120 20.15 -37.65 10.22
C LEU A 120 19.83 -37.24 11.66
N LEU A 121 18.72 -37.74 12.20
CA LEU A 121 18.21 -37.41 13.54
C LEU A 121 19.17 -37.83 14.65
N ASP A 122 19.85 -38.96 14.47
CA ASP A 122 20.73 -39.56 15.47
C ASP A 122 22.20 -39.07 15.36
N VAL A 123 22.48 -38.11 14.46
CA VAL A 123 23.81 -37.49 14.31
C VAL A 123 23.77 -36.05 14.83
N ASP A 124 24.40 -35.81 15.99
CA ASP A 124 24.37 -34.52 16.68
C ASP A 124 24.89 -33.35 15.83
N GLU A 125 25.95 -33.55 15.05
CA GLU A 125 26.50 -32.53 14.16
C GLU A 125 25.51 -32.12 13.06
N GLN A 126 24.76 -33.08 12.50
CA GLN A 126 23.75 -32.78 11.47
C GLN A 126 22.51 -32.11 12.06
N MET A 127 22.12 -32.45 13.28
CA MET A 127 21.02 -31.76 13.97
C MET A 127 21.39 -30.35 14.39
N ALA A 128 22.64 -30.12 14.84
CA ALA A 128 23.16 -28.78 15.10
C ALA A 128 23.22 -27.94 13.81
N GLU A 129 23.57 -28.58 12.69
CA GLU A 129 23.54 -27.94 11.37
C GLU A 129 22.10 -27.58 10.95
N LEU A 130 21.14 -28.47 11.14
CA LEU A 130 19.72 -28.21 10.89
C LEU A 130 19.20 -27.04 11.75
N GLU A 131 19.52 -27.01 13.05
CA GLU A 131 19.15 -25.91 13.95
C GLU A 131 19.76 -24.58 13.50
N ALA A 132 21.04 -24.57 13.13
CA ALA A 132 21.73 -23.38 12.67
C ALA A 132 21.14 -22.81 11.37
N PHE A 133 20.74 -23.67 10.43
CA PHE A 133 20.17 -23.21 9.16
C PHE A 133 18.68 -22.91 9.25
N CYS A 134 17.89 -23.85 9.74
CA CYS A 134 16.43 -23.84 9.64
C CYS A 134 15.73 -24.02 11.01
N GLY A 135 16.46 -23.87 12.12
CA GLY A 135 15.86 -23.86 13.46
C GLY A 135 15.12 -22.55 13.75
N ARG A 136 14.38 -22.54 14.87
CA ARG A 136 13.48 -21.44 15.24
C ARG A 136 14.15 -20.08 15.21
N PHE A 137 15.28 -19.93 15.91
CA PHE A 137 15.99 -18.65 16.00
C PHE A 137 16.43 -18.13 14.62
N SER A 138 16.86 -19.03 13.73
CA SER A 138 17.26 -18.68 12.36
C SER A 138 16.08 -18.19 11.51
N LEU A 139 14.91 -18.81 11.68
CA LEU A 139 13.68 -18.40 11.00
C LEU A 139 13.13 -17.08 11.55
N ASP A 140 13.13 -16.88 12.87
CA ASP A 140 12.59 -15.67 13.53
C ASP A 140 13.43 -14.43 13.24
N THR A 141 14.75 -14.58 13.14
CA THR A 141 15.68 -13.46 12.89
C THR A 141 15.92 -13.19 11.40
N GLY A 142 15.34 -14.01 10.52
CA GLY A 142 15.58 -13.97 9.08
C GLY A 142 16.98 -14.42 8.66
N ALA A 143 17.82 -14.91 9.58
CA ALA A 143 19.17 -15.41 9.30
C ALA A 143 19.19 -16.55 8.29
N PHE A 144 18.13 -17.37 8.25
CA PHE A 144 17.91 -18.40 7.24
C PHE A 144 18.09 -17.86 5.81
N TRP A 145 17.58 -16.66 5.52
CA TRP A 145 17.64 -16.08 4.18
C TRP A 145 19.04 -15.66 3.73
N ALA A 146 19.98 -15.50 4.66
CA ALA A 146 21.38 -15.25 4.36
C ALA A 146 22.18 -16.55 4.12
N SER A 147 21.58 -17.72 4.38
CA SER A 147 22.25 -19.02 4.27
C SER A 147 22.42 -19.51 2.82
N GLY A 148 23.31 -20.49 2.63
CA GLY A 148 23.45 -21.17 1.34
C GLY A 148 22.21 -21.97 0.91
N LEU A 149 21.43 -22.49 1.87
CA LEU A 149 20.20 -23.26 1.62
C LEU A 149 19.07 -22.39 1.03
N ALA A 150 18.98 -21.13 1.44
CA ALA A 150 17.95 -20.21 0.97
C ALA A 150 18.21 -19.64 -0.44
N ARG A 151 19.45 -19.74 -0.95
CA ARG A 151 19.86 -19.11 -2.23
C ARG A 151 19.06 -19.61 -3.45
N GLY A 152 18.53 -20.83 -3.39
CA GLY A 152 17.74 -21.44 -4.46
C GLY A 152 16.23 -21.23 -4.36
N ILE A 153 15.73 -20.78 -3.19
CA ILE A 153 14.29 -20.62 -2.95
C ILE A 153 13.83 -19.30 -3.57
N ASP A 154 12.96 -19.40 -4.57
CA ASP A 154 12.47 -18.25 -5.33
C ASP A 154 10.94 -18.20 -5.36
N ARG A 155 10.37 -17.11 -4.82
CA ARG A 155 8.93 -16.82 -4.87
C ARG A 155 8.37 -16.74 -6.29
N SER A 156 9.20 -16.49 -7.31
CA SER A 156 8.75 -16.52 -8.70
C SER A 156 8.24 -17.89 -9.15
N ARG A 157 8.66 -18.97 -8.47
CA ARG A 157 8.25 -20.35 -8.75
C ARG A 157 7.04 -20.81 -7.94
N LYS A 158 6.57 -19.97 -7.01
CA LYS A 158 5.39 -20.23 -6.19
C LYS A 158 4.18 -20.45 -7.11
N VAL A 159 3.28 -21.33 -6.67
CA VAL A 159 2.12 -21.79 -7.44
C VAL A 159 1.26 -20.65 -8.02
N ASP A 160 1.10 -19.50 -7.36
CA ASP A 160 0.33 -18.36 -7.90
C ASP A 160 0.93 -17.79 -9.18
N ARG A 161 2.27 -17.67 -9.20
CA ARG A 161 2.99 -17.10 -10.35
C ARG A 161 2.96 -18.05 -11.53
N VAL A 162 3.22 -19.33 -11.26
CA VAL A 162 3.19 -20.39 -12.28
C VAL A 162 1.77 -20.55 -12.84
N LEU A 163 0.75 -20.64 -11.99
CA LEU A 163 -0.66 -20.73 -12.41
C LEU A 163 -1.07 -19.54 -13.27
N LEU A 164 -0.69 -18.33 -12.86
CA LEU A 164 -0.99 -17.13 -13.61
C LEU A 164 -0.29 -17.09 -14.97
N ASP A 165 0.94 -17.59 -15.08
CA ASP A 165 1.67 -17.68 -16.35
C ASP A 165 1.07 -18.73 -17.29
N GLU A 166 0.65 -19.88 -16.77
CA GLU A 166 -0.05 -20.91 -17.56
C GLU A 166 -1.43 -20.45 -18.02
N ILE A 167 -2.20 -19.75 -17.17
CA ILE A 167 -3.48 -19.15 -17.57
C ILE A 167 -3.29 -18.14 -18.71
N ARG A 168 -2.20 -17.36 -18.68
CA ARG A 168 -1.88 -16.42 -19.76
C ARG A 168 -1.54 -17.13 -21.05
N ALA A 169 -0.77 -18.21 -20.97
CA ALA A 169 -0.43 -19.02 -22.14
C ALA A 169 -1.68 -19.68 -22.73
N LEU A 170 -2.56 -20.22 -21.89
CA LEU A 170 -3.85 -20.78 -22.31
C LEU A 170 -4.73 -19.74 -23.01
N GLU A 171 -4.88 -18.55 -22.44
CA GLU A 171 -5.66 -17.46 -23.05
C GLU A 171 -5.09 -17.07 -24.43
N GLN A 172 -3.77 -16.98 -24.57
CA GLN A 172 -3.13 -16.68 -25.84
C GLN A 172 -3.32 -17.80 -26.86
N ALA A 173 -3.23 -19.06 -26.45
CA ALA A 173 -3.42 -20.22 -27.32
C ALA A 173 -4.88 -20.40 -27.78
N LEU A 174 -5.85 -19.98 -26.96
CA LEU A 174 -7.27 -20.02 -27.30
C LEU A 174 -7.69 -18.97 -28.33
N LEU A 175 -6.91 -17.89 -28.49
CA LEU A 175 -7.21 -16.82 -29.45
C LEU A 175 -7.02 -17.31 -30.89
N PRO A 176 -7.98 -17.06 -31.79
CA PRO A 176 -7.82 -17.40 -33.21
C PRO A 176 -6.61 -16.70 -33.84
N SER A 177 -5.88 -17.38 -34.73
CA SER A 177 -4.69 -16.84 -35.40
C SER A 177 -4.95 -15.55 -36.21
N ASP A 178 -6.20 -15.34 -36.66
CA ASP A 178 -6.61 -14.15 -37.43
C ASP A 178 -7.11 -12.98 -36.54
N ALA A 179 -7.17 -13.16 -35.22
CA ALA A 179 -7.72 -12.15 -34.30
C ALA A 179 -6.88 -10.87 -34.22
N ASP A 180 -5.58 -10.94 -34.47
CA ASP A 180 -4.68 -9.77 -34.51
C ASP A 180 -4.86 -8.91 -35.77
N GLY A 181 -5.43 -9.47 -36.84
CA GLY A 181 -5.78 -8.77 -38.09
C GLY A 181 -7.21 -8.24 -38.12
N ALA A 182 -8.10 -8.75 -37.26
CA ALA A 182 -9.48 -8.31 -37.14
C ALA A 182 -9.56 -6.99 -36.35
N GLY A 183 -10.38 -6.04 -36.81
CA GLY A 183 -10.51 -4.73 -36.14
C GLY A 183 -10.78 -4.84 -34.62
N ARG A 184 -10.34 -3.83 -33.85
CA ARG A 184 -10.30 -3.83 -32.36
C ARG A 184 -11.55 -4.38 -31.65
N ALA A 185 -12.74 -4.16 -32.20
CA ALA A 185 -14.00 -4.64 -31.60
C ALA A 185 -14.15 -6.17 -31.68
N VAL A 186 -13.74 -6.79 -32.79
CA VAL A 186 -13.82 -8.25 -32.97
C VAL A 186 -12.83 -8.97 -32.06
N ALA A 187 -11.60 -8.46 -31.97
CA ALA A 187 -10.59 -8.98 -31.06
C ALA A 187 -11.04 -8.91 -29.59
N ALA A 188 -11.76 -7.87 -29.18
CA ALA A 188 -12.29 -7.74 -27.82
C ALA A 188 -13.37 -8.79 -27.50
N VAL A 189 -14.25 -9.09 -28.46
CA VAL A 189 -15.29 -10.12 -28.31
C VAL A 189 -14.68 -11.52 -28.21
N GLU A 190 -13.76 -11.88 -29.11
CA GLU A 190 -13.10 -13.19 -29.04
C GLU A 190 -12.27 -13.35 -27.77
N ARG A 191 -11.63 -12.26 -27.30
CA ARG A 191 -10.92 -12.29 -26.03
C ARG A 191 -11.86 -12.49 -24.84
N ALA A 192 -12.99 -11.80 -24.78
CA ALA A 192 -13.99 -12.00 -23.73
C ALA A 192 -14.47 -13.46 -23.69
N ARG A 193 -14.74 -14.05 -24.86
CA ARG A 193 -15.12 -15.46 -24.98
C ARG A 193 -14.04 -16.42 -24.49
N CYS A 194 -12.77 -16.21 -24.88
CA CYS A 194 -11.65 -17.05 -24.39
C CYS A 194 -11.55 -16.99 -22.86
N GLN A 195 -11.80 -15.82 -22.28
CA GLN A 195 -11.78 -15.65 -20.84
C GLN A 195 -12.91 -16.39 -20.13
N GLU A 196 -14.10 -16.40 -20.70
CA GLU A 196 -15.22 -17.21 -20.19
C GLU A 196 -14.82 -18.70 -20.15
N LEU A 197 -14.21 -19.24 -21.21
CA LEU A 197 -13.74 -20.63 -21.24
C LEU A 197 -12.69 -20.94 -20.16
N VAL A 198 -11.69 -20.08 -20.00
CA VAL A 198 -10.68 -20.22 -18.94
C VAL A 198 -11.32 -20.18 -17.56
N THR A 199 -12.29 -19.28 -17.36
CA THR A 199 -13.03 -19.13 -16.10
C THR A 199 -13.82 -20.39 -15.75
N CYS A 200 -14.55 -20.92 -16.72
CA CYS A 200 -15.29 -22.17 -16.57
C CYS A 200 -14.35 -23.31 -16.20
N THR A 201 -13.22 -23.41 -16.90
CA THR A 201 -12.24 -24.47 -16.69
C THR A 201 -11.63 -24.40 -15.29
N LEU A 202 -11.25 -23.21 -14.82
CA LEU A 202 -10.74 -23.00 -13.46
C LEU A 202 -11.79 -23.32 -12.40
N PHE A 203 -13.04 -22.90 -12.62
CA PHE A 203 -14.13 -23.18 -11.69
C PHE A 203 -14.47 -24.66 -11.61
N ALA A 204 -14.56 -25.32 -12.76
CA ALA A 204 -14.79 -26.75 -12.83
C ALA A 204 -13.64 -27.49 -12.14
N SER A 205 -12.38 -27.09 -12.40
CA SER A 205 -11.20 -27.67 -11.73
C SER A 205 -11.33 -27.56 -10.21
N TYR A 206 -11.78 -26.41 -9.72
CA TYR A 206 -12.02 -26.21 -8.29
C TYR A 206 -13.12 -27.12 -7.72
N LEU A 207 -14.28 -27.18 -8.37
CA LEU A 207 -15.40 -27.98 -7.88
C LEU A 207 -15.10 -29.48 -7.93
N PHE A 208 -14.44 -29.95 -8.98
CA PHE A 208 -14.11 -31.35 -9.18
C PHE A 208 -13.00 -31.82 -8.24
N ASP A 209 -11.90 -31.09 -8.12
CA ASP A 209 -10.79 -31.48 -7.24
C ASP A 209 -11.24 -31.57 -5.77
N ARG A 210 -12.16 -30.70 -5.36
CA ARG A 210 -12.69 -30.66 -3.98
C ARG A 210 -13.82 -31.63 -3.69
N GLY A 211 -14.27 -32.41 -4.67
CA GLY A 211 -15.39 -33.32 -4.47
C GLY A 211 -16.76 -32.62 -4.38
N ILE A 212 -16.84 -31.33 -4.73
CA ILE A 212 -18.06 -30.52 -4.61
C ILE A 212 -18.98 -30.75 -5.81
N ALA A 213 -18.42 -30.93 -7.00
CA ALA A 213 -19.21 -31.17 -8.21
C ALA A 213 -19.97 -32.49 -8.15
N GLN A 214 -19.28 -33.57 -7.75
CA GLN A 214 -19.72 -34.95 -7.91
C GLN A 214 -21.09 -35.26 -7.28
N PRO A 215 -21.44 -34.76 -6.08
CA PRO A 215 -22.77 -34.94 -5.50
C PRO A 215 -23.88 -34.16 -6.23
N MET A 216 -23.53 -33.18 -7.06
CA MET A 216 -24.43 -32.26 -7.76
C MET A 216 -24.52 -32.55 -9.27
N LEU A 217 -23.71 -33.49 -9.79
CA LEU A 217 -23.67 -33.81 -11.21
C LEU A 217 -24.95 -34.56 -11.64
N PRO A 218 -25.56 -34.19 -12.78
CA PRO A 218 -26.68 -34.92 -13.36
C PRO A 218 -26.19 -36.26 -13.96
N VAL A 219 -27.13 -37.19 -14.13
CA VAL A 219 -26.88 -38.48 -14.80
C VAL A 219 -26.44 -38.20 -16.24
N GLY A 220 -25.19 -38.53 -16.58
CA GLY A 220 -24.63 -38.36 -17.92
C GLY A 220 -23.35 -37.53 -17.98
N ILE A 221 -23.07 -36.70 -16.96
CA ILE A 221 -21.79 -35.99 -16.85
C ILE A 221 -20.80 -36.85 -16.05
N THR A 222 -19.58 -37.00 -16.57
CA THR A 222 -18.50 -37.74 -15.92
C THR A 222 -18.05 -37.06 -14.61
N ALA A 223 -17.59 -37.87 -13.66
CA ALA A 223 -17.05 -37.40 -12.38
C ALA A 223 -15.57 -36.97 -12.46
N ASP A 224 -14.90 -37.21 -13.60
CA ASP A 224 -13.54 -36.77 -13.88
C ASP A 224 -13.56 -35.59 -14.87
N LEU A 225 -12.93 -34.47 -14.50
CA LEU A 225 -12.94 -33.26 -15.31
C LEU A 225 -12.16 -33.42 -16.62
N VAL A 226 -11.11 -34.25 -16.63
CA VAL A 226 -10.33 -34.53 -17.84
C VAL A 226 -11.21 -35.18 -18.88
N ASP A 227 -12.04 -36.13 -18.46
CA ASP A 227 -12.98 -36.83 -19.32
C ASP A 227 -14.09 -35.88 -19.82
N ALA A 228 -14.46 -34.86 -19.03
CA ALA A 228 -15.43 -33.85 -19.44
C ALA A 228 -14.92 -32.96 -20.59
N PHE A 229 -13.59 -32.90 -20.79
CA PHE A 229 -12.95 -32.23 -21.92
C PHE A 229 -12.48 -33.22 -23.01
N THR A 230 -13.16 -34.38 -23.16
CA THR A 230 -12.83 -35.38 -24.20
C THR A 230 -13.21 -34.95 -25.62
N ASP A 231 -14.34 -34.25 -25.75
CA ASP A 231 -14.91 -33.80 -27.02
C ASP A 231 -15.79 -32.57 -26.78
N GLN A 232 -16.16 -31.88 -27.87
CA GLN A 232 -17.01 -30.70 -27.82
C GLN A 232 -18.36 -30.93 -27.11
N ALA A 233 -19.01 -32.07 -27.31
CA ALA A 233 -20.34 -32.33 -26.74
C ALA A 233 -20.28 -32.49 -25.22
N SER A 234 -19.27 -33.23 -24.73
CA SER A 234 -19.01 -33.41 -23.30
C SER A 234 -18.67 -32.08 -22.60
N ALA A 235 -17.87 -31.22 -23.25
CA ALA A 235 -17.51 -29.91 -22.72
C ALA A 235 -18.73 -28.97 -22.63
N LEU A 236 -19.58 -28.96 -23.65
CA LEU A 236 -20.82 -28.17 -23.64
C LEU A 236 -21.79 -28.63 -22.54
N GLN A 237 -21.96 -29.93 -22.33
CA GLN A 237 -22.79 -30.45 -21.24
C GLN A 237 -22.30 -29.99 -19.86
N LEU A 238 -20.98 -29.94 -19.65
CA LEU A 238 -20.39 -29.39 -18.43
C LEU A 238 -20.71 -27.90 -18.26
N PHE A 239 -20.55 -27.09 -19.31
CA PHE A 239 -20.82 -25.66 -19.26
C PHE A 239 -22.30 -25.34 -19.05
N ASP A 240 -23.21 -26.10 -19.65
CA ASP A 240 -24.66 -25.98 -19.44
C ASP A 240 -25.04 -26.28 -17.99
N TRP A 241 -24.47 -27.36 -17.41
CA TRP A 241 -24.69 -27.70 -16.01
C TRP A 241 -24.18 -26.61 -15.04
N LEU A 242 -22.98 -26.07 -15.31
CA LEU A 242 -22.42 -24.96 -14.53
C LEU A 242 -23.34 -23.73 -14.60
N THR A 243 -23.81 -23.38 -15.79
CA THR A 243 -24.73 -22.25 -16.01
C THR A 243 -26.03 -22.44 -15.24
N ALA A 244 -26.63 -23.63 -15.30
CA ALA A 244 -27.88 -23.95 -14.61
C ALA A 244 -27.74 -23.93 -13.07
N THR A 245 -26.62 -24.46 -12.55
CA THR A 245 -26.38 -24.62 -11.10
C THR A 245 -26.05 -23.29 -10.42
N PHE A 246 -25.24 -22.45 -11.08
CA PHE A 246 -24.78 -21.16 -10.56
C PHE A 246 -25.52 -19.95 -11.17
N ASN A 247 -26.70 -20.24 -11.73
CA ASN A 247 -27.74 -19.28 -12.10
C ASN A 247 -27.29 -18.11 -13.00
N GLY A 248 -26.33 -18.37 -13.89
CA GLY A 248 -25.94 -17.41 -14.92
C GLY A 248 -25.01 -16.27 -14.47
N ASP A 249 -24.67 -16.13 -13.18
CA ASP A 249 -23.89 -15.00 -12.69
C ASP A 249 -22.42 -15.07 -13.08
N VAL A 250 -21.85 -16.28 -13.00
CA VAL A 250 -20.45 -16.53 -13.40
C VAL A 250 -20.38 -16.93 -14.87
N PHE A 251 -21.40 -17.66 -15.36
CA PHE A 251 -21.42 -18.27 -16.69
C PHE A 251 -22.69 -17.86 -17.44
N PRO A 252 -22.61 -16.97 -18.44
CA PRO A 252 -23.80 -16.61 -19.21
C PRO A 252 -24.33 -17.80 -20.03
N PRO A 253 -25.63 -17.85 -20.35
CA PRO A 253 -26.16 -18.80 -21.31
C PRO A 253 -25.42 -18.73 -22.65
N GLY A 254 -25.12 -19.89 -23.25
CA GLY A 254 -24.35 -20.00 -24.50
C GLY A 254 -22.82 -20.01 -24.29
N THR A 255 -22.36 -20.17 -23.05
CA THR A 255 -20.94 -20.36 -22.74
C THR A 255 -20.42 -21.60 -23.47
N GLY A 256 -19.47 -21.39 -24.38
CA GLY A 256 -18.85 -22.47 -25.14
C GLY A 256 -19.51 -22.82 -26.47
N ASP A 257 -20.62 -22.18 -26.88
CA ASP A 257 -21.40 -22.52 -28.10
C ASP A 257 -20.59 -22.62 -29.41
N ARG A 258 -19.42 -21.96 -29.46
CA ARG A 258 -18.53 -21.92 -30.63
C ARG A 258 -17.21 -22.69 -30.43
N ILE A 259 -17.06 -23.43 -29.33
CA ILE A 259 -15.79 -24.11 -28.99
C ILE A 259 -15.51 -25.23 -30.00
N ASP A 260 -14.27 -25.34 -30.45
CA ASP A 260 -13.83 -26.43 -31.34
C ASP A 260 -12.99 -27.48 -30.60
N ASP A 261 -12.75 -28.63 -31.23
CA ASP A 261 -12.01 -29.74 -30.61
C ASP A 261 -10.55 -29.38 -30.26
N ALA A 262 -9.92 -28.45 -30.99
CA ALA A 262 -8.56 -28.01 -30.68
C ALA A 262 -8.54 -27.16 -29.39
N GLN A 263 -9.51 -26.27 -29.23
CA GLN A 263 -9.73 -25.50 -28.01
C GLN A 263 -10.06 -26.42 -26.83
N VAL A 264 -10.91 -27.44 -27.02
CA VAL A 264 -11.20 -28.47 -26.00
C VAL A 264 -9.91 -29.21 -25.59
N GLY A 265 -9.04 -29.54 -26.55
CA GLY A 265 -7.72 -30.11 -26.29
C GLY A 265 -6.85 -29.24 -25.38
N LEU A 266 -6.81 -27.93 -25.62
CA LEU A 266 -6.07 -26.99 -24.77
C LEU A 266 -6.63 -26.91 -23.33
N LEU A 267 -7.96 -26.95 -23.17
CA LEU A 267 -8.58 -27.00 -21.84
C LEU A 267 -8.21 -28.30 -21.11
N ARG A 268 -8.22 -29.44 -21.83
CA ARG A 268 -7.79 -30.72 -21.28
C ARG A 268 -6.32 -30.70 -20.85
N ASP A 269 -5.43 -30.18 -21.70
CA ASP A 269 -4.00 -30.03 -21.42
C ASP A 269 -3.78 -29.20 -20.15
N PHE A 270 -4.52 -28.10 -20.00
CA PHE A 270 -4.46 -27.27 -18.81
C PHE A 270 -4.84 -28.05 -17.53
N VAL A 271 -5.97 -28.77 -17.56
CA VAL A 271 -6.49 -29.56 -16.43
C VAL A 271 -5.56 -30.74 -16.09
N GLN A 272 -4.99 -31.39 -17.10
CA GLN A 272 -4.10 -32.54 -16.90
C GLN A 272 -2.71 -32.17 -16.36
N GLY A 273 -2.32 -30.89 -16.44
CA GLY A 273 -0.99 -30.47 -16.04
C GLY A 273 0.00 -30.33 -17.20
N THR A 274 -0.43 -30.39 -18.46
CA THR A 274 0.48 -30.19 -19.62
C THR A 274 0.83 -28.71 -19.75
N GLY A 275 2.12 -28.40 -19.86
CA GLY A 275 2.65 -27.06 -20.05
C GLY A 275 2.16 -26.47 -21.37
N ILE A 276 1.52 -25.30 -21.30
CA ILE A 276 1.01 -24.58 -22.48
C ILE A 276 1.95 -23.42 -22.84
N SER A 277 2.68 -22.89 -21.86
CA SER A 277 3.64 -21.83 -22.08
C SER A 277 4.73 -22.25 -23.08
N GLU A 278 5.19 -21.31 -23.92
CA GLU A 278 6.19 -21.57 -24.97
C GLU A 278 7.50 -22.21 -24.44
N ARG A 279 7.81 -21.98 -23.16
CA ARG A 279 8.97 -22.58 -22.49
C ARG A 279 8.81 -24.10 -22.29
N ASP A 280 7.61 -24.55 -21.95
CA ASP A 280 7.32 -25.90 -21.46
C ASP A 280 6.25 -26.60 -22.33
N LYS A 281 6.04 -26.11 -23.56
CA LYS A 281 4.95 -26.50 -24.45
C LYS A 281 4.93 -28.00 -24.73
N GLY A 282 3.82 -28.65 -24.38
CA GLY A 282 3.60 -30.09 -24.58
C GLY A 282 4.35 -31.00 -23.59
N GLN A 283 5.07 -30.44 -22.62
CA GLN A 283 5.69 -31.21 -21.54
C GLN A 283 4.70 -31.35 -20.37
N LEU A 284 4.60 -32.54 -19.79
CA LEU A 284 3.85 -32.69 -18.53
C LEU A 284 4.56 -31.89 -17.44
N ARG A 285 3.84 -30.97 -16.79
CA ARG A 285 4.35 -30.29 -15.60
C ARG A 285 4.62 -31.34 -14.54
N LEU A 286 5.67 -31.08 -13.78
CA LEU A 286 6.08 -31.97 -12.72
C LEU A 286 4.99 -32.13 -11.64
N PHE A 287 4.24 -31.06 -11.35
CA PHE A 287 3.09 -31.06 -10.46
C PHE A 287 1.89 -30.42 -11.18
N ARG A 288 0.70 -31.01 -11.00
CA ARG A 288 -0.55 -30.42 -11.50
C ARG A 288 -1.08 -29.41 -10.50
N PHE A 289 -1.93 -28.49 -10.97
CA PHE A 289 -2.66 -27.62 -10.06
C PHE A 289 -3.72 -28.46 -9.33
N ARG A 290 -3.67 -28.44 -8.00
CA ARG A 290 -4.53 -29.19 -7.08
C ARG A 290 -5.44 -28.22 -6.37
N PHE A 291 -6.60 -27.93 -6.93
CA PHE A 291 -7.51 -26.91 -6.40
C PHE A 291 -8.17 -27.30 -5.07
N ASP A 292 -8.07 -28.57 -4.66
CA ASP A 292 -8.33 -29.05 -3.30
C ASP A 292 -7.31 -28.57 -2.26
N THR A 293 -6.19 -28.02 -2.72
CA THR A 293 -5.06 -27.56 -1.90
C THR A 293 -4.78 -26.06 -2.10
N VAL A 294 -5.00 -25.54 -3.32
CA VAL A 294 -4.87 -24.12 -3.65
C VAL A 294 -5.86 -23.27 -2.83
N PRO A 295 -5.39 -22.24 -2.08
CA PRO A 295 -6.26 -21.33 -1.36
C PRO A 295 -7.17 -20.51 -2.29
N ILE A 296 -8.41 -20.23 -1.86
CA ILE A 296 -9.35 -19.37 -2.63
C ILE A 296 -8.73 -18.02 -2.95
N ASP A 297 -8.04 -17.41 -1.98
CA ASP A 297 -7.44 -16.09 -2.14
C ASP A 297 -6.45 -16.05 -3.30
N LEU A 298 -5.77 -17.19 -3.55
CA LEU A 298 -4.89 -17.40 -4.68
C LEU A 298 -5.66 -17.34 -6.00
N ILE A 299 -6.77 -18.07 -6.08
CA ILE A 299 -7.63 -18.12 -7.27
C ILE A 299 -8.20 -16.73 -7.58
N SER A 300 -8.71 -16.03 -6.57
CA SER A 300 -9.24 -14.68 -6.73
C SER A 300 -8.14 -13.70 -7.20
N SER A 301 -6.91 -13.81 -6.69
CA SER A 301 -5.78 -12.96 -7.10
C SER A 301 -5.31 -13.21 -8.55
N VAL A 302 -5.29 -14.48 -8.95
CA VAL A 302 -4.94 -14.92 -10.30
C VAL A 302 -6.01 -14.44 -11.28
N TYR A 303 -7.27 -14.64 -10.93
CA TYR A 303 -8.39 -14.23 -11.76
C TYR A 303 -8.48 -12.70 -11.90
N GLU A 304 -8.27 -11.93 -10.83
CA GLU A 304 -8.27 -10.47 -10.94
C GLU A 304 -7.16 -9.96 -11.87
N THR A 305 -5.98 -10.57 -11.79
CA THR A 305 -4.86 -10.23 -12.69
C THR A 305 -5.17 -10.59 -14.14
N PHE A 306 -5.92 -11.67 -14.35
CA PHE A 306 -6.43 -12.09 -15.64
C PHE A 306 -7.49 -11.13 -16.18
N ALA A 307 -8.53 -10.82 -15.41
CA ALA A 307 -9.61 -9.90 -15.79
C ALA A 307 -9.10 -8.47 -16.07
N ARG A 308 -8.08 -8.00 -15.35
CA ARG A 308 -7.43 -6.70 -15.65
C ARG A 308 -6.85 -6.62 -17.06
N ARG A 309 -6.41 -7.73 -17.65
CA ARG A 309 -5.86 -7.75 -19.01
C ARG A 309 -6.94 -7.73 -20.08
N ALA A 310 -8.10 -8.33 -19.78
CA ALA A 310 -9.30 -8.29 -20.63
C ALA A 310 -9.69 -6.88 -21.05
N VAL A 311 -9.62 -5.97 -20.08
CA VAL A 311 -10.10 -4.59 -20.18
C VAL A 311 -9.04 -3.68 -20.83
N GLY A 312 -7.85 -4.21 -21.19
CA GLY A 312 -6.78 -3.49 -21.87
C GLY A 312 -6.25 -2.29 -21.07
N ASP A 313 -5.82 -1.22 -21.77
CA ASP A 313 -5.32 0.03 -21.17
C ASP A 313 -6.35 0.72 -20.24
N SER A 314 -7.63 0.35 -20.32
CA SER A 314 -8.67 0.85 -19.42
C SER A 314 -8.52 0.31 -17.99
N ALA A 315 -7.80 -0.79 -17.75
CA ALA A 315 -7.52 -1.28 -16.40
C ALA A 315 -6.51 -0.39 -15.62
N LYS A 316 -5.51 0.20 -16.32
CA LYS A 316 -4.69 1.29 -15.73
C LYS A 316 -5.52 2.53 -15.43
N ARG A 317 -6.58 2.76 -16.24
CA ARG A 317 -7.55 3.84 -16.06
C ARG A 317 -8.64 3.52 -15.03
N LEU A 318 -8.70 2.34 -14.40
CA LEU A 318 -9.75 2.03 -13.41
C LEU A 318 -9.20 1.89 -11.98
N GLY A 319 -7.88 2.02 -11.79
CA GLY A 319 -7.27 2.00 -10.45
C GLY A 319 -7.43 0.69 -9.69
N LEU A 320 -7.73 -0.41 -10.40
CA LEU A 320 -7.87 -1.75 -9.81
C LEU A 320 -6.54 -2.16 -9.18
N HIS A 321 -6.44 -2.16 -7.85
CA HIS A 321 -5.31 -2.66 -7.08
C HIS A 321 -5.78 -3.81 -6.18
N TYR A 322 -5.10 -4.96 -6.26
CA TYR A 322 -5.37 -6.08 -5.36
C TYR A 322 -5.03 -5.64 -3.93
N THR A 323 -5.96 -5.88 -3.01
CA THR A 323 -5.75 -5.68 -1.58
C THR A 323 -5.30 -7.02 -1.00
N PRO A 324 -4.07 -7.14 -0.47
CA PRO A 324 -3.62 -8.35 0.21
C PRO A 324 -4.60 -8.78 1.32
N VAL A 325 -4.75 -10.08 1.52
CA VAL A 325 -5.71 -10.64 2.49
C VAL A 325 -5.40 -10.16 3.91
N GLU A 326 -4.12 -9.96 4.24
CA GLU A 326 -3.66 -9.43 5.52
C GLU A 326 -4.20 -8.03 5.79
N LEU A 327 -4.28 -7.19 4.75
CA LEU A 327 -4.91 -5.87 4.83
C LEU A 327 -6.44 -5.98 4.98
N VAL A 328 -7.06 -6.96 4.35
CA VAL A 328 -8.49 -7.22 4.54
C VAL A 328 -8.76 -7.60 6.00
N HIS A 329 -7.95 -8.49 6.60
CA HIS A 329 -8.06 -8.83 8.01
C HIS A 329 -7.84 -7.62 8.91
N MET A 330 -6.78 -6.83 8.68
CA MET A 330 -6.47 -5.62 9.45
C MET A 330 -7.64 -4.62 9.47
N ALA A 331 -8.38 -4.49 8.37
CA ALA A 331 -9.55 -3.63 8.29
C ALA A 331 -10.81 -4.27 8.92
N LEU A 332 -11.00 -5.58 8.76
CA LEU A 332 -12.18 -6.29 9.26
C LEU A 332 -12.14 -6.53 10.78
N ASP A 333 -10.99 -6.77 11.38
CA ASP A 333 -10.84 -7.07 12.82
C ASP A 333 -11.50 -6.01 13.73
N PRO A 334 -11.16 -4.70 13.61
CA PRO A 334 -11.76 -3.69 14.48
C PRO A 334 -13.26 -3.50 14.25
N VAL A 335 -13.76 -3.68 13.01
CA VAL A 335 -15.18 -3.50 12.71
C VAL A 335 -16.02 -4.73 13.11
N PHE A 336 -15.43 -5.93 13.15
CA PHE A 336 -16.09 -7.17 13.58
C PHE A 336 -16.05 -7.39 15.09
N GLU A 337 -15.24 -6.64 15.84
CA GLU A 337 -15.16 -6.75 17.29
C GLU A 337 -16.54 -6.59 17.96
N ARG A 338 -17.05 -7.66 18.59
CA ARG A 338 -18.40 -7.69 19.21
C ARG A 338 -19.50 -7.23 18.25
N LEU A 339 -19.42 -7.61 16.97
CA LEU A 339 -20.43 -7.29 15.97
C LEU A 339 -21.68 -8.18 16.17
N PRO A 340 -22.91 -7.62 16.15
CA PRO A 340 -24.14 -8.42 16.20
C PRO A 340 -24.25 -9.43 15.04
N THR A 341 -24.81 -10.61 15.33
CA THR A 341 -24.91 -11.73 14.37
C THR A 341 -25.77 -11.44 13.12
N LYS A 342 -26.65 -10.43 13.17
CA LYS A 342 -27.52 -10.01 12.06
C LYS A 342 -27.03 -8.72 11.36
N SER A 343 -25.80 -8.29 11.64
CA SER A 343 -25.22 -7.11 11.02
C SER A 343 -25.00 -7.30 9.52
N ARG A 344 -25.17 -6.21 8.77
CA ARG A 344 -24.98 -6.14 7.31
C ARG A 344 -23.69 -5.42 6.98
N VAL A 345 -22.90 -5.98 6.08
CA VAL A 345 -21.62 -5.46 5.60
C VAL A 345 -21.77 -4.99 4.15
N LEU A 346 -21.28 -3.79 3.86
CA LEU A 346 -21.22 -3.22 2.52
C LEU A 346 -19.78 -2.94 2.13
N ASP A 347 -19.37 -3.38 0.94
CA ASP A 347 -18.20 -2.86 0.24
C ASP A 347 -18.66 -2.01 -0.97
N PRO A 348 -18.45 -0.68 -0.96
CA PRO A 348 -18.92 0.21 -2.02
C PRO A 348 -18.07 0.18 -3.30
N THR A 349 -16.94 -0.55 -3.28
CA THR A 349 -16.01 -0.75 -4.41
C THR A 349 -15.46 -2.16 -4.35
N CYS A 350 -16.35 -3.14 -4.42
CA CYS A 350 -16.05 -4.50 -3.97
C CYS A 350 -15.01 -5.23 -4.83
N GLY A 351 -14.78 -4.82 -6.08
CA GLY A 351 -13.78 -5.43 -6.94
C GLY A 351 -14.00 -6.94 -7.06
N SER A 352 -12.98 -7.73 -6.71
CA SER A 352 -13.03 -9.20 -6.70
C SER A 352 -13.80 -9.80 -5.52
N GLY A 353 -14.29 -8.99 -4.58
CA GLY A 353 -15.13 -9.41 -3.46
C GLY A 353 -14.39 -9.97 -2.24
N LEU A 354 -13.06 -9.79 -2.12
CA LEU A 354 -12.28 -10.37 -1.02
C LEU A 354 -12.75 -9.92 0.38
N PHE A 355 -13.07 -8.63 0.55
CA PHE A 355 -13.70 -8.12 1.78
C PHE A 355 -15.02 -8.81 2.11
N LEU A 356 -15.81 -9.12 1.08
CA LEU A 356 -17.12 -9.75 1.20
C LEU A 356 -17.01 -11.23 1.56
N VAL A 357 -16.04 -11.94 0.96
CA VAL A 357 -15.70 -13.34 1.28
C VAL A 357 -15.28 -13.46 2.75
N GLU A 358 -14.35 -12.63 3.20
CA GLU A 358 -13.88 -12.66 4.59
C GLU A 358 -14.97 -12.21 5.57
N ALA A 359 -15.81 -11.25 5.19
CA ALA A 359 -17.00 -10.89 5.97
C ALA A 359 -17.99 -12.05 6.08
N LEU A 360 -18.25 -12.79 5.00
CA LEU A 360 -19.12 -13.97 4.99
C LEU A 360 -18.61 -15.03 5.97
N ARG A 361 -17.32 -15.38 5.87
CA ARG A 361 -16.66 -16.35 6.76
C ARG A 361 -16.84 -15.96 8.23
N ARG A 362 -16.56 -14.69 8.58
CA ARG A 362 -16.71 -14.17 9.95
C ARG A 362 -18.16 -14.15 10.42
N LEU A 363 -19.12 -13.82 9.57
CA LEU A 363 -20.55 -13.81 9.93
C LEU A 363 -21.08 -15.22 10.16
N VAL A 364 -20.70 -16.19 9.33
CA VAL A 364 -21.05 -17.61 9.50
C VAL A 364 -20.44 -18.14 10.79
N TRP A 365 -19.15 -17.92 11.02
CA TRP A 365 -18.49 -18.24 12.28
C TRP A 365 -19.18 -17.58 13.48
N THR A 366 -19.61 -16.33 13.32
CA THR A 366 -20.28 -15.59 14.39
C THR A 366 -21.64 -16.21 14.74
N ARG A 367 -22.32 -16.83 13.77
CA ARG A 367 -23.62 -17.48 13.95
C ARG A 367 -23.52 -18.92 14.43
N CYS A 368 -22.59 -19.70 13.90
CA CYS A 368 -22.52 -21.15 14.11
C CYS A 368 -21.41 -21.59 15.08
N ARG A 369 -20.40 -20.75 15.32
CA ARG A 369 -19.15 -21.13 16.03
C ARG A 369 -18.52 -22.37 15.37
N ASP A 370 -17.90 -23.24 16.17
CA ASP A 370 -17.40 -24.55 15.78
C ASP A 370 -18.50 -25.59 15.51
N GLY A 371 -19.77 -25.20 15.59
CA GLY A 371 -20.90 -26.08 15.35
C GLY A 371 -21.13 -26.35 13.87
N ILE A 372 -22.18 -27.13 13.61
CA ILE A 372 -22.65 -27.41 12.27
C ILE A 372 -23.04 -26.09 11.57
N ARG A 373 -22.72 -25.99 10.28
CA ARG A 373 -23.03 -24.87 9.40
C ARG A 373 -24.00 -25.36 8.31
N PRO A 374 -25.31 -25.38 8.59
CA PRO A 374 -26.30 -25.82 7.61
C PRO A 374 -26.34 -24.90 6.39
N ARG A 375 -26.49 -25.49 5.20
CA ARG A 375 -26.65 -24.77 3.92
C ARG A 375 -27.60 -23.59 4.01
N ARG A 376 -28.80 -23.80 4.55
CA ARG A 376 -29.80 -22.74 4.75
C ARG A 376 -29.26 -21.52 5.51
N ILE A 377 -28.45 -21.72 6.55
CA ILE A 377 -27.89 -20.61 7.36
C ILE A 377 -26.81 -19.87 6.60
N VAL A 378 -25.88 -20.60 5.96
CA VAL A 378 -24.81 -19.99 5.14
C VAL A 378 -25.43 -19.15 4.02
N ARG A 379 -26.41 -19.71 3.30
CA ARG A 379 -27.12 -19.01 2.21
C ARG A 379 -27.96 -17.83 2.71
N GLN A 380 -28.59 -17.94 3.89
CA GLN A 380 -29.29 -16.81 4.51
C GLN A 380 -28.35 -15.62 4.78
N ILE A 381 -27.13 -15.90 5.25
CA ILE A 381 -26.11 -14.86 5.50
C ILE A 381 -25.63 -14.29 4.18
N LEU A 382 -25.29 -15.15 3.20
CA LEU A 382 -24.85 -14.75 1.87
C LEU A 382 -25.83 -13.78 1.21
N TYR A 383 -27.12 -14.11 1.19
CA TYR A 383 -28.14 -13.33 0.50
C TYR A 383 -28.66 -12.10 1.26
N GLY A 384 -28.40 -12.01 2.57
CA GLY A 384 -29.05 -11.02 3.45
C GLY A 384 -28.11 -10.16 4.29
N GLN A 385 -26.80 -10.43 4.29
CA GLN A 385 -25.85 -9.75 5.18
C GLN A 385 -24.57 -9.26 4.51
N VAL A 386 -24.28 -9.66 3.28
CA VAL A 386 -23.05 -9.27 2.57
C VAL A 386 -23.43 -8.60 1.26
N TYR A 387 -22.99 -7.37 1.07
CA TYR A 387 -23.37 -6.53 -0.07
C TYR A 387 -22.15 -5.88 -0.73
N GLY A 388 -22.13 -5.89 -2.07
CA GLY A 388 -21.06 -5.29 -2.87
C GLY A 388 -21.62 -4.38 -3.95
N ILE A 389 -20.95 -3.25 -4.19
CA ILE A 389 -21.20 -2.37 -5.32
C ILE A 389 -19.91 -2.25 -6.13
N ASP A 390 -20.00 -2.35 -7.45
CA ASP A 390 -18.88 -2.05 -8.35
C ASP A 390 -19.41 -1.57 -9.70
N VAL A 391 -18.65 -0.73 -10.40
CA VAL A 391 -19.00 -0.23 -11.74
C VAL A 391 -18.66 -1.24 -12.84
N ASN A 392 -17.82 -2.23 -12.55
CA ASN A 392 -17.33 -3.20 -13.52
C ASN A 392 -18.05 -4.55 -13.37
N SER A 393 -18.92 -4.88 -14.33
CA SER A 393 -19.58 -6.19 -14.37
C SER A 393 -18.62 -7.38 -14.29
N ALA A 394 -17.43 -7.29 -14.91
CA ALA A 394 -16.44 -8.36 -14.83
C ALA A 394 -15.92 -8.56 -13.40
N ALA A 395 -15.75 -7.48 -12.63
CA ALA A 395 -15.36 -7.57 -11.22
C ALA A 395 -16.47 -8.21 -10.39
N LEU A 396 -17.73 -7.85 -10.63
CA LEU A 396 -18.88 -8.45 -9.94
C LEU A 396 -19.03 -9.96 -10.24
N ARG A 397 -18.72 -10.41 -11.46
CA ARG A 397 -18.68 -11.85 -11.77
C ARG A 397 -17.64 -12.59 -10.92
N ILE A 398 -16.49 -11.96 -10.65
CA ILE A 398 -15.43 -12.50 -9.77
C ILE A 398 -15.87 -12.52 -8.32
N ALA A 399 -16.51 -11.45 -7.86
CA ALA A 399 -17.06 -11.38 -6.52
C ALA A 399 -18.13 -12.46 -6.31
N ALA A 400 -19.02 -12.66 -7.29
CA ALA A 400 -20.03 -13.72 -7.26
C ALA A 400 -19.38 -15.10 -7.20
N PHE A 401 -18.42 -15.37 -8.08
CA PHE A 401 -17.61 -16.58 -8.09
C PHE A 401 -16.98 -16.85 -6.70
N SER A 402 -16.27 -15.87 -6.15
CA SER A 402 -15.54 -16.02 -4.89
C SER A 402 -16.50 -16.25 -3.70
N LEU A 403 -17.66 -15.59 -3.71
CA LEU A 403 -18.71 -15.77 -2.70
C LEU A 403 -19.39 -17.14 -2.80
N TYR A 404 -19.63 -17.66 -4.01
CA TYR A 404 -20.17 -19.00 -4.19
C TYR A 404 -19.21 -20.07 -3.67
N LEU A 405 -17.92 -19.95 -3.97
CA LEU A 405 -16.90 -20.87 -3.46
C LEU A 405 -16.80 -20.82 -1.94
N ALA A 406 -16.75 -19.61 -1.37
CA ALA A 406 -16.71 -19.43 0.07
C ALA A 406 -17.96 -20.00 0.76
N ALA A 407 -19.15 -19.81 0.18
CA ALA A 407 -20.37 -20.40 0.70
C ALA A 407 -20.30 -21.92 0.70
N LEU A 408 -19.96 -22.55 -0.43
CA LEU A 408 -19.83 -24.01 -0.54
C LEU A 408 -18.82 -24.60 0.45
N GLU A 409 -17.70 -23.93 0.71
CA GLU A 409 -16.73 -24.36 1.73
C GLU A 409 -17.27 -24.30 3.16
N LEU A 410 -18.12 -23.31 3.43
CA LEU A 410 -18.69 -23.09 4.76
C LEU A 410 -19.82 -24.07 5.06
N GLU A 411 -20.53 -24.58 4.05
CA GLU A 411 -21.59 -25.58 4.21
C GLU A 411 -21.01 -26.91 4.73
N THR A 412 -21.43 -27.36 5.92
CA THR A 412 -21.02 -28.68 6.45
C THR A 412 -22.14 -29.70 6.43
N GLU A 413 -23.39 -29.26 6.23
CA GLU A 413 -24.57 -30.11 6.20
C GLU A 413 -25.59 -29.53 5.21
N ALA A 414 -26.27 -30.41 4.47
CA ALA A 414 -27.41 -30.08 3.63
C ALA A 414 -28.60 -30.96 4.03
N GLU A 415 -29.79 -30.38 4.13
CA GLU A 415 -30.99 -31.15 4.47
C GLU A 415 -31.41 -32.06 3.28
N PRO A 416 -31.99 -33.25 3.53
CA PRO A 416 -32.47 -34.13 2.47
C PRO A 416 -33.49 -33.42 1.56
N GLY A 417 -33.20 -33.35 0.26
CA GLY A 417 -34.05 -32.67 -0.73
C GLY A 417 -33.79 -31.16 -0.87
N GLU A 418 -32.84 -30.59 -0.12
CA GLU A 418 -32.45 -29.19 -0.27
C GLU A 418 -31.76 -28.95 -1.61
N GLY A 419 -32.35 -28.09 -2.43
CA GLY A 419 -31.83 -27.77 -3.76
C GLY A 419 -30.37 -27.29 -3.73
N THR A 420 -29.57 -27.78 -4.66
CA THR A 420 -28.14 -27.46 -4.79
C THR A 420 -27.90 -26.14 -5.51
N ARG A 421 -28.88 -25.69 -6.32
CA ARG A 421 -28.84 -24.45 -7.09
C ARG A 421 -28.70 -23.21 -6.22
N PHE A 422 -27.89 -22.25 -6.67
CA PHE A 422 -27.77 -20.93 -6.07
C PHE A 422 -28.79 -19.95 -6.64
N ASP A 423 -29.18 -18.96 -5.82
CA ASP A 423 -29.89 -17.79 -6.31
C ASP A 423 -28.88 -16.82 -6.95
N ARG A 424 -29.41 -15.92 -7.78
CA ARG A 424 -28.63 -14.84 -8.37
C ARG A 424 -28.08 -13.92 -7.27
N LEU A 425 -26.76 -13.72 -7.23
CA LEU A 425 -26.07 -12.71 -6.44
C LEU A 425 -26.07 -11.36 -7.15
N ILE A 426 -25.82 -11.32 -8.47
CA ILE A 426 -25.82 -10.05 -9.22
C ILE A 426 -27.25 -9.54 -9.37
N GLY A 427 -27.47 -8.29 -8.94
CA GLY A 427 -28.78 -7.66 -8.81
C GLY A 427 -29.48 -7.91 -7.47
N ARG A 428 -28.86 -8.67 -6.54
CA ARG A 428 -29.44 -8.97 -5.21
C ARG A 428 -28.51 -8.62 -4.05
N THR A 429 -27.26 -9.06 -4.13
CA THR A 429 -26.22 -8.82 -3.12
C THR A 429 -25.08 -8.00 -3.72
N LEU A 430 -24.80 -8.25 -5.00
CA LEU A 430 -23.81 -7.55 -5.81
C LEU A 430 -24.54 -6.66 -6.80
N PHE A 431 -24.15 -5.40 -6.92
CA PHE A 431 -24.85 -4.41 -7.74
C PHE A 431 -23.91 -3.67 -8.68
N GLU A 432 -24.27 -3.66 -9.95
CA GLU A 432 -23.56 -2.91 -11.00
C GLU A 432 -24.05 -1.47 -11.03
N CYS A 433 -23.35 -0.57 -10.35
CA CYS A 433 -23.63 0.85 -10.39
C CYS A 433 -22.45 1.70 -9.88
N ASP A 434 -22.48 2.99 -10.20
CA ASP A 434 -21.60 3.97 -9.55
C ASP A 434 -22.13 4.28 -8.14
N PHE A 435 -21.41 3.85 -7.11
CA PHE A 435 -21.74 4.13 -5.71
C PHE A 435 -21.90 5.62 -5.40
N LEU A 436 -21.16 6.50 -6.09
CA LEU A 436 -21.22 7.95 -5.88
C LEU A 436 -22.37 8.62 -6.65
N SER A 437 -23.10 7.87 -7.48
CA SER A 437 -24.31 8.35 -8.15
C SER A 437 -25.51 8.38 -7.20
N ALA A 438 -26.54 9.18 -7.51
CA ALA A 438 -27.77 9.19 -6.72
C ALA A 438 -28.42 7.80 -6.61
N PRO A 439 -28.59 7.02 -7.70
CA PRO A 439 -29.08 5.65 -7.61
C PRO A 439 -28.22 4.73 -6.73
N GLY A 440 -26.89 4.87 -6.81
CA GLY A 440 -25.96 4.08 -5.99
C GLY A 440 -26.09 4.38 -4.50
N LEU A 441 -26.21 5.65 -4.14
CA LEU A 441 -26.42 6.09 -2.75
C LEU A 441 -27.80 5.67 -2.22
N ASP A 442 -28.85 5.79 -3.03
CA ASP A 442 -30.21 5.37 -2.63
C ASP A 442 -30.28 3.86 -2.42
N LEU A 443 -29.66 3.09 -3.32
CA LEU A 443 -29.46 1.66 -3.13
C LEU A 443 -28.72 1.39 -1.81
N ALA A 444 -27.56 2.00 -1.58
CA ALA A 444 -26.77 1.76 -0.38
C ALA A 444 -27.52 2.12 0.91
N ARG A 445 -28.34 3.19 0.91
CA ARG A 445 -29.25 3.53 2.02
C ARG A 445 -30.28 2.43 2.25
N SER A 446 -30.90 1.92 1.19
CA SER A 446 -31.92 0.86 1.29
C SER A 446 -31.36 -0.44 1.88
N LEU A 447 -30.06 -0.70 1.74
CA LEU A 447 -29.39 -1.86 2.33
C LEU A 447 -29.18 -1.73 3.85
N HIS A 448 -29.28 -0.53 4.43
CA HIS A 448 -29.09 -0.26 5.86
C HIS A 448 -27.83 -0.94 6.43
N PRO A 449 -26.62 -0.65 5.91
CA PRO A 449 -25.38 -1.29 6.32
C PRO A 449 -25.00 -0.89 7.75
N HIS A 450 -24.49 -1.86 8.51
CA HIS A 450 -23.94 -1.63 9.86
C HIS A 450 -22.42 -1.43 9.82
N VAL A 451 -21.78 -2.04 8.82
CA VAL A 451 -20.35 -2.01 8.57
C VAL A 451 -20.13 -1.62 7.12
N ILE A 452 -19.24 -0.66 6.87
CA ILE A 452 -18.78 -0.30 5.53
C ILE A 452 -17.27 -0.49 5.48
N VAL A 453 -16.79 -1.32 4.56
CA VAL A 453 -15.36 -1.61 4.38
C VAL A 453 -14.95 -1.42 2.92
N GLY A 454 -13.64 -1.37 2.64
CA GLY A 454 -13.16 -1.45 1.26
C GLY A 454 -11.88 -0.68 0.98
N ASN A 455 -11.40 -0.79 -0.25
CA ASN A 455 -10.26 -0.04 -0.78
C ASN A 455 -10.69 0.74 -2.03
N PRO A 456 -11.23 1.95 -1.88
CA PRO A 456 -11.70 2.75 -3.01
C PRO A 456 -10.54 3.21 -3.92
N PRO A 457 -10.82 3.58 -5.18
CA PRO A 457 -9.79 4.05 -6.10
C PRO A 457 -9.17 5.38 -5.62
N TRP A 458 -7.84 5.47 -5.59
CA TRP A 458 -7.13 6.68 -5.10
C TRP A 458 -6.95 7.78 -6.13
N THR A 459 -7.03 7.46 -7.42
CA THR A 459 -6.89 8.42 -8.52
C THR A 459 -8.07 8.28 -9.45
N HIS A 460 -8.52 9.40 -10.02
CA HIS A 460 -9.48 9.34 -11.11
C HIS A 460 -8.88 8.48 -12.20
N GLY A 461 -9.60 7.41 -12.52
CA GLY A 461 -9.52 6.90 -13.86
C GLY A 461 -9.69 8.02 -14.86
N ALA A 462 -8.96 7.99 -15.97
CA ALA A 462 -9.18 8.89 -17.10
C ALA A 462 -10.52 8.58 -17.80
N LEU A 463 -11.61 8.51 -17.05
CA LEU A 463 -12.98 8.57 -17.53
C LEU A 463 -13.34 10.05 -17.61
N GLY A 464 -13.09 10.61 -18.79
CA GLY A 464 -13.61 11.88 -19.29
C GLY A 464 -13.76 12.98 -18.25
N THR A 465 -12.68 13.69 -17.95
CA THR A 465 -12.82 15.07 -17.50
C THR A 465 -13.47 15.84 -18.65
N ARG A 466 -14.59 16.52 -18.37
CA ARG A 466 -14.92 17.75 -19.10
C ARG A 466 -13.74 18.69 -18.85
N ASP A 467 -12.82 18.75 -19.80
CA ASP A 467 -11.57 19.50 -19.76
C ASP A 467 -11.78 21.02 -19.93
N ASP A 468 -12.89 21.57 -19.44
CA ASP A 468 -13.31 22.94 -19.71
C ASP A 468 -13.54 23.78 -18.44
N GLU A 469 -12.67 23.65 -17.43
CA GLU A 469 -12.54 24.74 -16.45
C GLU A 469 -11.07 25.12 -16.22
N PRO A 470 -10.69 26.38 -16.49
CA PRO A 470 -9.32 26.84 -16.35
C PRO A 470 -8.88 26.71 -14.88
N HIS A 471 -7.72 26.09 -14.68
CA HIS A 471 -6.94 26.24 -13.45
C HIS A 471 -6.56 27.73 -13.30
N THR A 472 -7.36 28.49 -12.58
CA THR A 472 -6.97 29.82 -12.10
C THR A 472 -5.86 29.64 -11.06
N ASP A 473 -4.73 30.28 -11.32
CA ASP A 473 -3.51 30.23 -10.53
C ASP A 473 -3.78 30.57 -9.04
N GLU A 474 -3.62 29.59 -8.13
CA GLU A 474 -3.70 29.79 -6.67
C GLU A 474 -2.40 30.37 -6.06
N ASP A 475 -1.43 30.78 -6.88
CA ASP A 475 -0.09 31.19 -6.43
C ASP A 475 0.15 32.73 -6.50
N GLU A 476 -0.88 33.57 -6.62
CA GLU A 476 -0.72 35.03 -6.63
C GLU A 476 -1.05 35.67 -5.27
N TRP A 477 -0.03 36.21 -4.59
CA TRP A 477 -0.19 37.15 -3.48
C TRP A 477 -0.40 38.57 -4.04
N ASP A 478 -1.55 39.19 -3.73
CA ASP A 478 -1.80 40.62 -3.94
C ASP A 478 -1.07 41.45 -2.87
N GLU A 479 -0.56 42.62 -3.26
CA GLU A 479 0.13 43.63 -2.44
C GLU A 479 -0.70 44.15 -1.24
N ARG A 480 -1.98 43.76 -1.12
CA ARG A 480 -2.89 44.15 -0.02
C ARG A 480 -3.09 43.10 1.07
N GLY A 481 -2.43 41.94 1.00
CA GLY A 481 -2.47 40.94 2.08
C GLY A 481 -3.81 40.20 2.26
N ASN A 482 -4.72 40.28 1.29
CA ASN A 482 -5.92 39.44 1.27
C ASN A 482 -5.64 38.18 0.45
N VAL A 483 -5.72 37.01 1.09
CA VAL A 483 -5.93 35.74 0.39
C VAL A 483 -7.31 35.86 -0.25
N GLY A 484 -7.40 35.78 -1.58
CA GLY A 484 -8.69 35.85 -2.28
C GLY A 484 -9.62 34.71 -1.85
N LEU A 485 -10.43 34.95 -0.83
CA LEU A 485 -11.44 34.02 -0.31
C LEU A 485 -12.86 34.40 -0.75
N GLU A 486 -13.08 35.54 -1.39
CA GLU A 486 -14.45 36.08 -1.55
C GLU A 486 -15.06 36.04 -2.96
N ASN A 487 -14.34 35.66 -4.03
CA ASN A 487 -14.88 35.69 -5.40
C ASN A 487 -15.05 34.31 -6.08
N ARG A 488 -15.62 33.33 -5.36
CA ARG A 488 -16.08 32.06 -5.97
C ARG A 488 -17.48 31.61 -5.51
N MET A 489 -18.31 32.55 -5.05
CA MET A 489 -19.75 32.35 -4.91
C MET A 489 -20.45 32.82 -6.20
N GLY A 490 -20.67 31.91 -7.14
CA GLY A 490 -21.45 32.21 -8.33
C GLY A 490 -21.60 30.98 -9.23
N ALA A 491 -22.85 30.55 -9.41
CA ALA A 491 -23.31 29.39 -10.20
C ALA A 491 -23.18 28.02 -9.51
N VAL A 492 -23.90 27.83 -8.40
CA VAL A 492 -24.51 26.53 -8.10
C VAL A 492 -25.84 26.51 -8.86
N GLU A 493 -26.01 25.58 -9.80
CA GLU A 493 -27.34 25.24 -10.31
C GLU A 493 -28.16 24.70 -9.13
N GLU A 494 -29.16 25.47 -8.71
CA GLU A 494 -30.12 25.11 -7.69
C GLU A 494 -30.92 23.88 -8.13
N GLY A 495 -30.85 22.79 -7.35
CA GLY A 495 -31.72 21.64 -7.54
C GLY A 495 -31.11 20.28 -7.17
N ARG A 496 -30.54 20.13 -5.97
CA ARG A 496 -30.28 18.80 -5.36
C ARG A 496 -30.43 18.86 -3.85
N ASP A 497 -31.60 18.47 -3.35
CA ASP A 497 -31.81 18.16 -1.94
C ASP A 497 -31.11 16.82 -1.61
N GLY A 498 -29.91 16.94 -1.04
CA GLY A 498 -29.06 15.89 -0.47
C GLY A 498 -27.91 16.58 0.27
N PRO A 499 -27.29 15.99 1.31
CA PRO A 499 -26.51 16.73 2.31
C PRO A 499 -25.35 17.50 1.67
N THR A 500 -25.54 18.79 1.46
CA THR A 500 -24.53 19.74 1.02
C THR A 500 -23.54 19.93 2.17
N THR A 501 -22.33 19.41 2.02
CA THR A 501 -21.25 19.72 2.97
C THR A 501 -20.00 20.07 2.18
N GLU A 502 -19.79 21.38 1.98
CA GLU A 502 -18.57 21.97 1.42
C GLU A 502 -17.28 21.45 2.10
N GLU A 503 -17.39 20.91 3.33
CA GLU A 503 -16.31 20.29 4.10
C GLU A 503 -15.75 18.98 3.48
N PHE A 504 -16.52 18.27 2.66
CA PHE A 504 -16.08 17.06 1.94
C PHE A 504 -15.98 17.27 0.43
N ALA A 505 -15.97 18.52 -0.05
CA ALA A 505 -15.81 18.87 -1.46
C ALA A 505 -14.39 18.56 -1.94
N SER A 506 -14.07 17.28 -2.06
CA SER A 506 -12.84 16.78 -2.65
C SER A 506 -13.12 16.25 -4.04
N ARG A 507 -12.20 16.53 -4.97
CA ARG A 507 -12.21 15.86 -6.26
C ARG A 507 -11.74 14.40 -6.11
N ALA A 508 -10.83 14.10 -5.19
CA ALA A 508 -10.21 12.77 -5.10
C ALA A 508 -11.24 11.65 -4.84
N PRO A 509 -11.24 10.53 -5.63
CA PRO A 509 -12.31 9.55 -5.53
C PRO A 509 -12.36 8.87 -4.16
N ASP A 510 -11.23 8.39 -3.63
CA ASP A 510 -11.11 7.78 -2.29
C ASP A 510 -11.77 8.62 -1.19
N GLN A 511 -11.55 9.94 -1.21
CA GLN A 511 -12.16 10.88 -0.27
C GLN A 511 -13.67 10.99 -0.44
N ARG A 512 -14.18 10.97 -1.67
CA ARG A 512 -15.63 11.00 -1.95
C ARG A 512 -16.32 9.71 -1.51
N PHE A 513 -15.69 8.55 -1.77
CA PHE A 513 -16.18 7.24 -1.29
C PHE A 513 -16.26 7.21 0.23
N PHE A 514 -15.20 7.68 0.92
CA PHE A 514 -15.20 7.75 2.38
C PHE A 514 -16.26 8.70 2.92
N ALA A 515 -16.41 9.90 2.33
CA ALA A 515 -17.42 10.86 2.74
C ALA A 515 -18.86 10.31 2.58
N ALA A 516 -19.13 9.62 1.46
CA ALA A 516 -20.40 8.93 1.24
C ALA A 516 -20.64 7.82 2.27
N ALA A 517 -19.63 7.00 2.59
CA ALA A 517 -19.72 5.97 3.64
C ALA A 517 -20.03 6.57 5.02
N VAL A 518 -19.36 7.67 5.39
CA VAL A 518 -19.65 8.41 6.63
C VAL A 518 -21.10 8.90 6.64
N GLY A 519 -21.58 9.46 5.52
CA GLY A 519 -22.96 9.94 5.37
C GLY A 519 -24.01 8.84 5.48
N LEU A 520 -23.79 7.67 4.85
CA LEU A 520 -24.69 6.51 4.93
C LEU A 520 -24.82 5.96 6.34
N SER A 521 -23.72 6.00 7.09
CA SER A 521 -23.67 5.47 8.45
C SER A 521 -24.26 6.41 9.51
N GLU A 522 -24.74 7.60 9.10
CA GLU A 522 -25.09 8.74 9.98
C GLU A 522 -23.99 9.06 11.01
N GLY A 523 -22.73 8.76 10.66
CA GLY A 523 -21.58 8.88 11.56
C GLY A 523 -21.56 7.89 12.73
N ARG A 524 -22.42 6.85 12.75
CA ARG A 524 -22.51 5.82 13.81
C ARG A 524 -22.16 4.41 13.37
N GLY A 525 -22.35 4.08 12.10
CA GLY A 525 -21.92 2.79 11.55
C GLY A 525 -20.40 2.62 11.60
N ARG A 526 -19.95 1.37 11.65
CA ARG A 526 -18.52 1.03 11.72
C ARG A 526 -17.92 1.11 10.33
N ILE A 527 -16.76 1.76 10.20
CA ILE A 527 -16.12 1.98 8.90
C ILE A 527 -14.66 1.53 8.99
N ALA A 528 -14.16 0.82 7.97
CA ALA A 528 -12.74 0.57 7.80
C ALA A 528 -12.35 0.64 6.32
N MET A 529 -11.67 1.71 5.91
CA MET A 529 -11.34 1.94 4.49
C MET A 529 -9.89 2.36 4.30
N TYR A 530 -9.30 1.93 3.19
CA TYR A 530 -7.95 2.35 2.76
C TYR A 530 -8.01 3.61 1.90
N LEU A 531 -7.32 4.67 2.33
CA LEU A 531 -7.29 5.97 1.65
C LEU A 531 -5.86 6.39 1.35
N LYS A 532 -5.68 7.42 0.52
CA LYS A 532 -4.38 8.02 0.31
C LYS A 532 -3.96 8.85 1.53
N THR A 533 -2.78 8.59 2.11
CA THR A 533 -2.27 9.29 3.30
C THR A 533 -2.24 10.82 3.14
N THR A 534 -1.99 11.31 1.92
CA THR A 534 -1.93 12.75 1.64
C THR A 534 -3.21 13.50 1.99
N ALA A 535 -4.36 12.82 2.03
CA ALA A 535 -5.64 13.42 2.43
C ALA A 535 -5.63 13.89 3.89
N PHE A 536 -4.82 13.27 4.76
CA PHE A 536 -4.75 13.57 6.18
C PHE A 536 -3.49 14.35 6.56
N LEU A 537 -2.37 14.09 5.90
CA LEU A 537 -1.07 14.65 6.30
C LEU A 537 -0.62 15.88 5.50
N SER A 538 -1.31 16.21 4.41
CA SER A 538 -0.99 17.42 3.64
C SER A 538 -1.48 18.68 4.36
N SER A 539 -0.69 19.75 4.23
CA SER A 539 -1.02 21.11 4.66
C SER A 539 -1.95 21.84 3.69
N ALA A 540 -2.18 21.28 2.50
CA ALA A 540 -3.04 21.89 1.48
C ALA A 540 -4.46 22.14 2.00
N ALA A 541 -5.10 23.24 1.56
CA ALA A 541 -6.39 23.68 2.08
C ALA A 541 -7.51 22.64 1.88
N ASN A 542 -7.51 21.92 0.76
CA ASN A 542 -8.45 20.84 0.49
C ASN A 542 -8.26 19.63 1.44
N ALA A 543 -7.01 19.19 1.65
CA ALA A 543 -6.67 18.11 2.57
C ALA A 543 -7.01 18.50 4.02
N THR A 544 -6.76 19.76 4.40
CA THR A 544 -7.12 20.28 5.72
C THR A 544 -8.62 20.29 5.93
N ARG A 545 -9.41 20.78 4.97
CA ARG A 545 -10.88 20.73 5.04
C ARG A 545 -11.41 19.30 5.18
N PHE A 546 -10.90 18.39 4.35
CA PHE A 546 -11.28 16.97 4.39
C PHE A 546 -10.97 16.35 5.76
N ARG A 547 -9.70 16.45 6.22
CA ARG A 547 -9.28 15.91 7.52
C ARG A 547 -10.14 16.46 8.64
N ASP A 548 -10.32 17.77 8.71
CA ASP A 548 -11.07 18.41 9.80
C ASP A 548 -12.55 17.99 9.77
N GLY A 549 -13.14 17.85 8.58
CA GLY A 549 -14.48 17.29 8.39
C GLY A 549 -14.62 15.85 8.90
N VAL A 550 -13.60 15.00 8.67
CA VAL A 550 -13.54 13.64 9.23
C VAL A 550 -13.44 13.68 10.76
N LEU A 551 -12.52 14.47 11.31
CA LEU A 551 -12.28 14.57 12.75
C LEU A 551 -13.52 15.03 13.52
N ARG A 552 -14.31 15.94 12.95
CA ARG A 552 -15.55 16.47 13.55
C ARG A 552 -16.71 15.48 13.51
N ARG A 553 -16.87 14.70 12.42
CA ARG A 553 -18.04 13.83 12.23
C ARG A 553 -17.90 12.44 12.82
N ILE A 554 -16.70 11.85 12.79
CA ILE A 554 -16.50 10.49 13.27
C ILE A 554 -16.15 10.52 14.75
N ASN A 555 -16.97 9.92 15.60
CA ASN A 555 -16.78 10.00 17.06
C ASN A 555 -15.51 9.28 17.52
N ARG A 556 -15.35 8.00 17.12
CA ARG A 556 -14.18 7.19 17.46
C ARG A 556 -13.35 6.95 16.19
N LEU A 557 -12.08 7.34 16.18
CA LEU A 557 -11.26 7.32 14.97
C LEU A 557 -9.87 6.76 15.24
N ALA A 558 -9.42 5.87 14.36
CA ALA A 558 -8.03 5.47 14.23
C ALA A 558 -7.52 5.73 12.80
N LEU A 559 -6.25 6.16 12.72
CA LEU A 559 -5.52 6.38 11.48
C LEU A 559 -4.20 5.62 11.54
N LEU A 560 -4.03 4.61 10.69
CA LEU A 560 -2.82 3.78 10.63
C LEU A 560 -2.12 4.00 9.31
N ASP A 561 -0.94 4.60 9.38
CA ASP A 561 -0.13 4.92 8.21
C ASP A 561 0.69 3.72 7.71
N LEU A 562 0.60 3.50 6.40
CA LEU A 562 1.27 2.42 5.66
C LEU A 562 2.32 2.97 4.69
N SER A 563 2.68 4.26 4.80
CA SER A 563 3.57 4.92 3.85
C SER A 563 4.96 4.29 3.75
N SER A 564 5.43 3.70 4.85
CA SER A 564 6.67 2.92 4.93
C SER A 564 6.72 1.76 3.91
N PHE A 565 5.56 1.24 3.48
CA PHE A 565 5.44 0.12 2.54
C PHE A 565 5.20 0.55 1.08
N ARG A 566 5.21 1.85 0.78
CA ARG A 566 4.88 2.46 -0.54
C ARG A 566 5.70 1.94 -1.73
N HIS A 567 6.83 1.30 -1.49
CA HIS A 567 7.65 0.65 -2.51
C HIS A 567 7.96 -0.82 -2.22
N ALA A 568 7.38 -1.37 -1.16
CA ALA A 568 7.59 -2.73 -0.72
C ALA A 568 6.62 -3.73 -1.39
N GLY A 569 5.77 -3.26 -2.32
CA GLY A 569 4.83 -4.10 -3.05
C GLY A 569 3.46 -4.29 -2.39
N LEU A 570 3.13 -3.50 -1.36
CA LEU A 570 1.86 -3.57 -0.62
C LEU A 570 0.62 -3.52 -1.53
N PHE A 571 0.64 -2.63 -2.52
CA PHE A 571 -0.34 -2.60 -3.60
C PHE A 571 0.43 -2.69 -4.92
N SER A 572 0.14 -3.72 -5.73
CA SER A 572 0.84 -3.96 -7.00
C SER A 572 0.88 -2.69 -7.87
N LYS A 573 2.08 -2.17 -8.10
CA LYS A 573 2.39 -0.95 -8.88
C LYS A 573 1.94 0.39 -8.28
N ALA A 574 1.27 0.42 -7.12
CA ALA A 574 0.90 1.69 -6.49
C ALA A 574 2.12 2.35 -5.87
N GLN A 575 2.36 3.61 -6.21
CA GLN A 575 3.39 4.46 -5.61
C GLN A 575 2.75 5.56 -4.75
N ALA A 576 1.57 5.35 -4.20
CA ALA A 576 0.94 6.32 -3.30
C ALA A 576 0.99 5.76 -1.87
N PRO A 577 1.22 6.61 -0.85
CA PRO A 577 1.18 6.15 0.53
C PRO A 577 -0.26 5.84 0.93
N GLY A 578 -0.48 4.67 1.53
CA GLY A 578 -1.77 4.22 2.02
C GLY A 578 -1.99 4.53 3.49
N LEU A 579 -3.24 4.75 3.88
CA LEU A 579 -3.69 4.98 5.24
C LEU A 579 -4.94 4.14 5.50
N LEU A 580 -4.93 3.30 6.53
CA LEU A 580 -6.14 2.66 7.02
C LEU A 580 -6.88 3.60 7.97
N VAL A 581 -8.15 3.86 7.67
CA VAL A 581 -9.03 4.69 8.50
C VAL A 581 -10.12 3.82 9.10
N CYS A 582 -10.12 3.69 10.43
CA CYS A 582 -11.15 2.98 11.18
C CYS A 582 -12.04 3.95 11.95
N GLY A 583 -13.34 3.90 11.73
CA GLY A 583 -14.35 4.75 12.35
C GLY A 583 -15.35 3.95 13.20
N ASN A 584 -15.72 4.51 14.36
CA ASN A 584 -16.77 4.02 15.25
C ASN A 584 -16.62 2.57 15.75
N CYS A 585 -15.41 2.03 15.73
CA CYS A 585 -15.12 0.68 16.25
C CYS A 585 -15.11 0.69 17.80
N PRO A 586 -15.61 -0.37 18.48
CA PRO A 586 -15.74 -0.40 19.94
C PRO A 586 -14.44 -0.27 20.74
N ALA A 587 -13.31 -0.82 20.27
CA ALA A 587 -12.00 -0.65 20.91
C ALA A 587 -11.39 0.76 20.78
N LEU A 588 -11.94 1.62 19.91
CA LEU A 588 -11.37 2.94 19.66
C LEU A 588 -11.73 3.96 20.75
N PRO A 589 -10.83 4.92 21.02
CA PRO A 589 -11.03 5.91 22.08
C PRO A 589 -12.26 6.78 21.82
N THR A 590 -12.93 7.16 22.91
CA THR A 590 -14.06 8.10 22.94
C THR A 590 -13.61 9.48 23.44
N GLY A 591 -14.47 10.49 23.34
CA GLY A 591 -14.26 11.74 24.09
C GLY A 591 -13.23 12.70 23.46
N GLY A 592 -13.30 12.88 22.14
CA GLY A 592 -12.56 13.96 21.47
C GLY A 592 -11.10 13.64 21.15
N THR A 593 -10.65 12.39 21.30
CA THR A 593 -9.32 11.94 20.91
C THR A 593 -9.36 11.02 19.68
N ILE A 594 -8.21 10.83 19.04
CA ILE A 594 -8.00 9.87 17.94
C ILE A 594 -6.79 9.00 18.25
N LEU A 595 -6.80 7.78 17.72
CA LEU A 595 -5.65 6.88 17.72
C LEU A 595 -4.88 7.07 16.40
N VAL A 596 -3.57 7.21 16.47
CA VAL A 596 -2.69 7.34 15.30
C VAL A 596 -1.51 6.40 15.44
N GLY A 597 -1.04 5.85 14.33
CA GLY A 597 0.18 5.06 14.28
C GLY A 597 0.78 5.06 12.89
N SER A 598 2.07 4.76 12.79
CA SER A 598 2.76 4.50 11.52
C SER A 598 3.43 3.15 11.64
N LEU A 599 3.17 2.28 10.68
CA LEU A 599 3.73 0.94 10.67
C LEU A 599 5.17 1.02 10.17
N ALA A 600 6.10 0.46 10.94
CA ALA A 600 7.51 0.42 10.55
C ALA A 600 7.70 -0.45 9.30
N TRP A 601 8.60 -0.01 8.41
CA TRP A 601 9.02 -0.85 7.30
C TRP A 601 9.79 -2.06 7.82
N ASP A 602 9.42 -3.24 7.31
CA ASP A 602 10.10 -4.49 7.61
C ASP A 602 10.80 -5.01 6.32
N PRO A 603 12.12 -5.26 6.34
CA PRO A 603 12.83 -5.86 5.19
C PRO A 603 12.26 -7.23 4.79
N ASP A 604 11.66 -7.95 5.74
CA ASP A 604 11.04 -9.24 5.50
C ASP A 604 9.66 -9.14 4.87
N PHE A 605 8.98 -7.99 4.87
CA PHE A 605 7.64 -7.84 4.27
C PHE A 605 7.55 -8.38 2.84
N ALA A 606 8.56 -8.09 2.00
CA ALA A 606 8.60 -8.55 0.61
C ALA A 606 8.76 -10.08 0.48
N ARG A 607 9.34 -10.75 1.49
CA ARG A 607 9.45 -12.21 1.67
C ARG A 607 8.37 -12.79 2.58
N SER A 608 7.60 -11.89 3.15
CA SER A 608 6.70 -11.96 4.27
C SER A 608 5.23 -12.17 3.97
N GLY A 609 4.69 -11.06 3.45
CA GLY A 609 3.27 -10.72 3.45
C GLY A 609 2.83 -10.01 4.74
N ALA A 610 3.53 -10.22 5.86
CA ALA A 610 3.02 -9.81 7.16
C ALA A 610 3.49 -8.43 7.62
N ILE A 611 2.65 -7.85 8.47
CA ILE A 611 2.80 -6.48 8.97
C ILE A 611 2.71 -6.53 10.49
N THR A 612 3.82 -6.19 11.15
CA THR A 612 3.87 -6.10 12.61
C THR A 612 3.36 -4.74 13.07
N ILE A 613 2.45 -4.73 14.05
CA ILE A 613 1.98 -3.51 14.70
C ILE A 613 2.43 -3.54 16.16
N SER A 614 3.30 -2.61 16.56
CA SER A 614 3.72 -2.49 17.96
C SER A 614 2.84 -1.50 18.71
N SER A 615 2.53 -1.80 19.97
CA SER A 615 1.85 -0.83 20.86
C SER A 615 2.67 0.45 21.05
N ALA A 616 4.00 0.38 20.89
CA ALA A 616 4.90 1.53 20.96
C ALA A 616 4.72 2.52 19.78
N GLU A 617 4.19 2.06 18.66
CA GLU A 617 3.92 2.87 17.46
C GLU A 617 2.58 3.59 17.52
N MET A 618 1.73 3.24 18.48
CA MET A 618 0.35 3.70 18.59
C MET A 618 0.25 4.83 19.62
N ARG A 619 -0.45 5.92 19.25
CA ARG A 619 -0.59 7.11 20.09
C ARG A 619 -2.00 7.66 20.08
N THR A 620 -2.42 8.19 21.23
CA THR A 620 -3.68 8.92 21.34
C THR A 620 -3.41 10.42 21.35
N ILE A 621 -4.11 11.16 20.48
CA ILE A 621 -3.99 12.62 20.40
C ILE A 621 -5.36 13.32 20.41
N PRO A 622 -5.49 14.51 21.02
CA PRO A 622 -6.74 15.26 20.99
C PRO A 622 -7.07 15.78 19.59
N LYS A 623 -8.32 15.59 19.15
CA LYS A 623 -8.83 16.10 17.86
C LYS A 623 -8.66 17.61 17.73
N VAL A 624 -9.00 18.33 18.81
CA VAL A 624 -8.92 19.80 18.85
C VAL A 624 -7.49 20.30 18.60
N SER A 625 -6.48 19.59 19.12
CA SER A 625 -5.07 19.92 18.90
C SER A 625 -4.68 19.76 17.43
N VAL A 626 -5.12 18.67 16.78
CA VAL A 626 -4.84 18.44 15.36
C VAL A 626 -5.55 19.43 14.45
N ILE A 627 -6.82 19.75 14.74
CA ILE A 627 -7.58 20.76 13.98
C ILE A 627 -6.90 22.14 14.08
N GLY A 628 -6.43 22.51 15.28
CA GLY A 628 -5.70 23.77 15.48
C GLY A 628 -4.27 23.77 14.92
N ASN A 629 -3.63 22.61 14.83
CA ASN A 629 -2.28 22.46 14.29
C ASN A 629 -2.14 21.12 13.53
N PRO A 630 -2.37 21.13 12.21
CA PRO A 630 -2.32 19.94 11.35
C PRO A 630 -1.00 19.16 11.42
N SER A 631 0.12 19.85 11.65
CA SER A 631 1.46 19.23 11.74
C SER A 631 1.58 18.27 12.92
N LEU A 632 0.74 18.40 13.95
CA LEU A 632 0.73 17.48 15.08
C LEU A 632 0.34 16.06 14.70
N MET A 633 -0.50 15.88 13.66
CA MET A 633 -0.87 14.55 13.19
C MET A 633 0.39 13.78 12.78
N LYS A 634 1.17 14.38 11.89
CA LYS A 634 2.37 13.80 11.32
C LYS A 634 3.49 13.68 12.36
N ALA A 635 3.69 14.69 13.20
CA ALA A 635 4.65 14.64 14.31
C ALA A 635 4.34 13.52 15.30
N SER A 636 3.06 13.24 15.54
CA SER A 636 2.64 12.17 16.45
C SER A 636 2.81 10.79 15.84
N MET A 637 2.65 10.65 14.52
CA MET A 637 2.85 9.39 13.80
C MET A 637 4.33 9.01 13.63
N LEU A 638 5.20 9.95 13.26
CA LEU A 638 6.63 9.66 12.98
C LEU A 638 7.58 9.97 14.14
N GLY A 639 7.31 11.03 14.90
CA GLY A 639 8.25 11.57 15.89
C GLY A 639 8.12 10.88 17.23
N THR A 640 8.79 11.38 18.27
CA THR A 640 8.54 11.05 19.68
C THR A 640 7.52 12.03 20.29
N PRO A 641 7.00 11.77 21.52
CA PRO A 641 6.17 12.76 22.23
C PRO A 641 6.87 14.11 22.42
N ARG A 642 8.22 14.13 22.51
CA ARG A 642 9.01 15.36 22.61
C ARG A 642 8.99 16.13 21.29
N ASP A 643 9.08 15.43 20.16
CA ASP A 643 9.04 16.05 18.84
C ASP A 643 7.67 16.68 18.54
N ALA A 644 6.59 15.98 18.88
CA ALA A 644 5.23 16.52 18.78
C ALA A 644 5.05 17.78 19.64
N ARG A 645 5.55 17.78 20.88
CA ARG A 645 5.50 18.95 21.78
C ARG A 645 6.33 20.12 21.26
N LEU A 646 7.46 19.84 20.62
CA LEU A 646 8.29 20.87 19.99
C LEU A 646 7.57 21.52 18.82
N ILE A 647 6.97 20.74 17.92
CA ILE A 647 6.15 21.25 16.81
C ILE A 647 4.98 22.10 17.33
N GLU A 648 4.31 21.65 18.40
CA GLU A 648 3.23 22.41 19.03
C GLU A 648 3.70 23.80 19.50
N ARG A 649 4.85 23.86 20.20
CA ARG A 649 5.43 25.12 20.68
C ARG A 649 5.85 26.02 19.52
N LEU A 650 6.46 25.45 18.48
CA LEU A 650 6.87 26.21 17.30
C LEU A 650 5.67 26.86 16.62
N THR A 651 4.60 26.11 16.40
CA THR A 651 3.38 26.63 15.75
C THR A 651 2.66 27.68 16.59
N THR A 652 2.68 27.56 17.92
CA THR A 652 1.94 28.48 18.81
C THR A 652 2.69 29.76 19.16
N GLN A 653 4.04 29.74 19.13
CA GLN A 653 4.84 30.87 19.63
C GLN A 653 5.48 31.72 18.54
N PHE A 654 5.51 31.25 17.28
CA PHE A 654 6.32 31.86 16.23
C PHE A 654 5.51 32.13 14.94
N PRO A 655 5.78 33.24 14.24
CA PRO A 655 5.22 33.51 12.92
C PRO A 655 5.74 32.53 11.86
N THR A 656 5.06 32.47 10.72
CA THR A 656 5.52 31.67 9.57
C THR A 656 6.68 32.35 8.85
N PHE A 657 7.49 31.56 8.13
CA PHE A 657 8.56 32.05 7.27
C PHE A 657 8.03 33.05 6.24
N GLY A 658 6.88 32.79 5.64
CA GLY A 658 6.22 33.72 4.72
C GLY A 658 5.87 35.06 5.37
N GLN A 659 5.42 35.06 6.62
CA GLN A 659 5.13 36.30 7.38
C GLN A 659 6.40 37.08 7.74
N VAL A 660 7.49 36.39 8.07
CA VAL A 660 8.76 37.03 8.45
C VAL A 660 9.51 37.56 7.24
N VAL A 661 9.58 36.80 6.14
CA VAL A 661 10.46 37.10 5.00
C VAL A 661 9.73 37.81 3.86
N GLY A 662 8.43 37.55 3.68
CA GLY A 662 7.62 38.15 2.61
C GLY A 662 7.77 39.67 2.49
N PRO A 663 7.63 40.46 3.58
CA PRO A 663 7.78 41.92 3.56
C PRO A 663 9.15 42.41 3.10
N HIS A 664 10.17 41.57 3.17
CA HIS A 664 11.56 41.90 2.83
C HIS A 664 12.00 41.33 1.47
N THR A 665 11.12 40.60 0.78
CA THR A 665 11.36 40.11 -0.58
C THR A 665 10.63 40.94 -1.62
N THR A 666 11.19 41.03 -2.82
CA THR A 666 10.56 41.68 -3.98
C THR A 666 9.72 40.71 -4.79
N SER A 667 10.12 39.43 -4.83
CA SER A 667 9.35 38.35 -5.43
C SER A 667 9.86 37.01 -4.90
N TYR A 668 8.98 36.02 -4.81
CA TYR A 668 9.39 34.64 -4.55
C TYR A 668 8.48 33.68 -5.32
N GLY A 669 8.96 32.46 -5.55
CA GLY A 669 8.18 31.48 -6.29
C GLY A 669 9.01 30.36 -6.90
N GLN A 670 8.31 29.46 -7.60
CA GLN A 670 8.94 28.38 -8.35
C GLN A 670 9.51 28.90 -9.68
N GLY A 671 10.69 28.38 -10.06
CA GLY A 671 11.36 28.74 -11.31
C GLY A 671 10.67 28.27 -12.60
N PHE A 672 11.35 28.45 -13.73
CA PHE A 672 10.81 28.20 -15.07
C PHE A 672 10.55 26.70 -15.34
N GLN A 673 9.58 26.42 -16.21
CA GLN A 673 9.19 25.06 -16.62
C GLN A 673 9.48 24.83 -18.10
N MET A 674 10.21 23.75 -18.39
CA MET A 674 10.57 23.34 -19.76
C MET A 674 9.54 22.42 -20.42
N LYS A 675 8.82 21.60 -19.64
CA LYS A 675 7.84 20.62 -20.13
C LYS A 675 6.49 20.79 -19.44
N SER A 676 5.42 20.56 -20.20
CA SER A 676 4.05 20.41 -19.70
C SER A 676 3.67 18.93 -19.64
N LYS A 677 2.69 18.59 -18.80
CA LYS A 677 1.97 17.30 -18.88
C LYS A 677 0.78 17.35 -19.87
N GLY A 678 0.47 18.51 -20.45
CA GLY A 678 -0.62 18.70 -21.44
C GLY A 678 -0.14 19.24 -22.79
N GLU A 679 -1.09 19.45 -23.71
CA GLU A 679 -0.87 19.78 -25.14
C GLU A 679 -0.44 21.22 -25.43
N VAL A 680 -0.22 22.07 -24.42
CA VAL A 680 0.15 23.47 -24.65
C VAL A 680 1.59 23.56 -25.18
N PRO A 681 1.83 24.07 -26.40
CA PRO A 681 3.16 24.19 -26.96
C PRO A 681 4.00 25.21 -26.17
N PRO A 682 5.30 24.94 -25.97
CA PRO A 682 6.19 25.87 -25.28
C PRO A 682 6.32 27.18 -26.08
N LYS A 683 6.43 28.30 -25.36
CA LYS A 683 6.64 29.64 -25.94
C LYS A 683 8.12 29.89 -26.15
N LEU A 684 8.47 30.66 -27.18
CA LEU A 684 9.85 31.10 -27.41
C LEU A 684 10.39 31.83 -26.17
N LEU A 685 11.64 31.55 -25.85
CA LEU A 685 12.37 32.15 -24.74
C LEU A 685 12.51 33.66 -24.95
N GLY A 686 12.19 34.46 -23.93
CA GLY A 686 12.43 35.90 -23.97
C GLY A 686 13.92 36.26 -23.89
N ASP A 687 14.34 37.27 -24.66
CA ASP A 687 15.73 37.72 -24.73
C ASP A 687 16.32 38.09 -23.36
N TRP A 688 15.51 38.66 -22.47
CA TRP A 688 15.92 39.06 -21.12
C TRP A 688 16.41 37.88 -20.28
N MET A 689 15.78 36.70 -20.39
CA MET A 689 16.18 35.51 -19.63
C MET A 689 17.23 34.68 -20.37
N GLY A 690 17.28 34.75 -21.70
CA GLY A 690 18.28 34.06 -22.51
C GLY A 690 19.71 34.51 -22.23
N SER A 691 19.91 35.71 -21.69
CA SER A 691 21.22 36.26 -21.29
C SER A 691 21.65 35.90 -19.86
N LEU A 692 20.75 35.35 -19.03
CA LEU A 692 21.06 35.03 -17.64
C LEU A 692 21.77 33.66 -17.52
N PRO A 693 22.69 33.49 -16.56
CA PRO A 693 23.13 32.16 -16.16
C PRO A 693 21.92 31.35 -15.68
N ALA A 694 21.90 30.05 -15.99
CA ALA A 694 20.77 29.18 -15.69
C ALA A 694 21.13 28.03 -14.75
N LEU A 695 20.56 28.05 -13.55
CA LEU A 695 20.66 27.01 -12.53
C LEU A 695 19.74 25.82 -12.86
N MET A 696 20.36 24.69 -13.17
CA MET A 696 19.72 23.38 -13.24
C MET A 696 20.14 22.52 -12.04
N PRO A 697 19.42 21.41 -11.73
CA PRO A 697 19.76 20.54 -10.60
C PRO A 697 21.23 20.10 -10.55
N LYS A 698 21.85 19.82 -11.70
CA LYS A 698 23.26 19.40 -11.78
C LYS A 698 24.25 20.48 -11.33
N ASP A 699 23.93 21.76 -11.52
CA ASP A 699 24.85 22.88 -11.25
C ASP A 699 24.77 23.37 -9.79
N TYR A 700 23.78 22.88 -9.04
CA TYR A 700 23.54 23.32 -7.67
C TYR A 700 24.74 23.06 -6.74
N SER A 701 24.95 23.99 -5.82
CA SER A 701 25.85 23.92 -4.68
C SER A 701 25.15 24.52 -3.45
N ALA A 702 25.37 23.96 -2.27
CA ALA A 702 24.81 24.49 -1.04
C ALA A 702 25.53 25.76 -0.58
N ILE A 703 24.86 26.59 0.23
CA ILE A 703 25.34 27.84 0.83
C ILE A 703 25.55 28.97 -0.18
N THR A 704 26.35 28.76 -1.23
CA THR A 704 26.62 29.77 -2.25
C THR A 704 26.65 29.17 -3.65
N LEU A 705 26.13 29.92 -4.61
CA LEU A 705 26.23 29.68 -6.05
C LEU A 705 27.21 30.64 -6.72
N ASP A 706 27.76 31.61 -5.98
CA ASP A 706 28.74 32.54 -6.52
C ASP A 706 30.03 31.79 -6.88
N GLY A 707 30.55 32.05 -8.08
CA GLY A 707 31.72 31.37 -8.62
C GLY A 707 31.43 30.00 -9.25
N CYS A 708 30.20 29.47 -9.15
CA CYS A 708 29.79 28.27 -9.88
C CYS A 708 29.60 28.59 -11.37
N LYS A 709 30.24 27.83 -12.26
CA LYS A 709 30.05 27.96 -13.71
C LYS A 709 28.67 27.46 -14.10
N MET A 710 27.84 28.35 -14.65
CA MET A 710 26.48 28.05 -15.08
C MET A 710 26.25 28.61 -16.48
N ASP A 711 26.01 27.72 -17.45
CA ASP A 711 25.67 28.14 -18.82
C ASP A 711 24.24 28.71 -18.85
N SER A 712 24.00 29.65 -19.75
CA SER A 712 22.67 30.20 -20.07
C SER A 712 21.74 29.16 -20.70
N LEU A 713 20.44 29.48 -20.80
CA LEU A 713 19.48 28.58 -21.45
C LEU A 713 19.81 28.30 -22.93
N PRO A 714 20.15 29.31 -23.77
CA PRO A 714 20.51 29.08 -25.17
C PRO A 714 21.78 28.25 -25.34
N GLU A 715 22.81 28.45 -24.51
CA GLU A 715 24.05 27.64 -24.55
C GLU A 715 23.79 26.17 -24.21
N ARG A 716 22.70 25.89 -23.49
CA ARG A 716 22.21 24.53 -23.19
C ARG A 716 21.25 23.98 -24.26
N GLY A 717 21.04 24.70 -25.35
CA GLY A 717 20.11 24.35 -26.43
C GLY A 717 18.63 24.52 -26.07
N ILE A 718 18.31 25.32 -25.04
CA ILE A 718 16.94 25.56 -24.59
C ILE A 718 16.48 26.93 -25.13
N HIS A 719 15.59 26.89 -26.13
CA HIS A 719 15.09 28.09 -26.81
C HIS A 719 13.59 28.34 -26.61
N ALA A 720 12.91 27.46 -25.86
CA ALA A 720 11.49 27.58 -25.58
C ALA A 720 11.15 27.03 -24.19
N LEU A 721 10.17 27.65 -23.53
CA LEU A 721 9.71 27.30 -22.19
C LEU A 721 8.19 27.22 -22.14
N HIS A 722 7.68 26.29 -21.35
CA HIS A 722 6.26 26.20 -21.06
C HIS A 722 5.80 27.34 -20.13
N ARG A 723 6.59 27.65 -19.09
CA ARG A 723 6.35 28.79 -18.20
C ARG A 723 7.67 29.47 -17.84
N GLU A 724 7.82 30.72 -18.25
CA GLU A 724 8.99 31.57 -18.01
C GLU A 724 8.98 32.24 -16.62
N ARG A 725 7.78 32.52 -16.07
CA ARG A 725 7.56 33.28 -14.81
C ARG A 725 7.96 34.77 -14.95
N ARG A 726 7.69 35.56 -13.90
CA ARG A 726 7.89 37.03 -13.93
C ARG A 726 9.39 37.36 -13.76
N PRO A 727 9.95 38.37 -14.48
CA PRO A 727 11.37 38.71 -14.40
C PRO A 727 11.89 39.03 -13.00
N ARG A 728 11.08 39.70 -12.16
CA ARG A 728 11.43 40.07 -10.77
C ARG A 728 11.80 38.87 -9.89
N LEU A 729 11.38 37.66 -10.26
CA LEU A 729 11.71 36.43 -9.52
C LEU A 729 13.21 36.07 -9.62
N TYR A 730 13.88 36.49 -10.69
CA TYR A 730 15.25 36.10 -11.04
C TYR A 730 16.28 37.21 -10.76
N GLN A 731 15.86 38.30 -10.12
CA GLN A 731 16.73 39.44 -9.84
C GLN A 731 17.47 39.27 -8.51
N GLY A 732 18.77 39.54 -8.51
CA GLY A 732 19.67 39.42 -7.37
C GLY A 732 19.53 40.52 -6.32
N PRO A 733 19.97 40.28 -5.07
CA PRO A 733 20.46 39.00 -4.57
C PRO A 733 19.33 37.98 -4.32
N LEU A 734 19.63 36.70 -4.55
CA LEU A 734 18.69 35.59 -4.51
C LEU A 734 19.06 34.58 -3.44
N VAL A 735 18.06 34.13 -2.67
CA VAL A 735 18.15 32.87 -1.94
C VAL A 735 17.39 31.80 -2.71
N VAL A 736 18.08 30.75 -3.10
CA VAL A 736 17.53 29.63 -3.86
C VAL A 736 17.43 28.39 -2.96
N PHE A 737 16.25 27.77 -2.93
CA PHE A 737 15.95 26.59 -2.14
C PHE A 737 15.53 25.42 -3.05
N PRO A 738 16.19 24.25 -2.98
CA PRO A 738 15.84 23.11 -3.80
C PRO A 738 14.50 22.51 -3.38
N LYS A 739 13.65 22.20 -4.37
CA LYS A 739 12.33 21.59 -4.15
C LYS A 739 12.44 20.18 -3.59
N SER A 740 13.52 19.46 -3.86
CA SER A 740 13.75 18.10 -3.37
C SER A 740 15.09 17.98 -2.68
N ALA A 741 15.23 16.96 -1.82
CA ALA A 741 16.52 16.61 -1.22
C ALA A 741 17.58 16.46 -2.32
N HIS A 742 18.79 16.98 -2.06
CA HIS A 742 19.85 17.06 -3.05
C HIS A 742 21.11 16.37 -2.54
N ALA A 743 21.80 15.61 -3.39
CA ALA A 743 23.03 14.91 -3.00
C ALA A 743 24.15 15.86 -2.55
N LYS A 744 24.11 17.11 -3.05
CA LYS A 744 25.04 18.20 -2.70
C LYS A 744 24.54 19.12 -1.56
N ALA A 745 23.50 18.72 -0.83
CA ALA A 745 23.06 19.45 0.36
C ALA A 745 24.11 19.34 1.48
N LEU A 746 24.02 20.20 2.50
CA LEU A 746 24.93 20.18 3.66
C LEU A 746 24.78 18.95 4.55
N GLN A 747 23.74 18.14 4.36
CA GLN A 747 23.64 16.81 4.94
C GLN A 747 22.85 15.94 3.96
N LYS A 748 23.31 14.71 3.71
CA LYS A 748 22.60 13.77 2.84
C LYS A 748 21.15 13.60 3.30
N GLY A 749 20.20 13.74 2.38
CA GLY A 749 18.76 13.62 2.67
C GLY A 749 18.06 14.90 3.15
N ARG A 750 18.78 16.01 3.37
CA ARG A 750 18.20 17.34 3.66
C ARG A 750 18.14 18.22 2.40
N THR A 751 17.43 19.33 2.53
CA THR A 751 17.43 20.46 1.58
C THR A 751 18.27 21.59 2.16
N SER A 752 19.12 22.19 1.33
CA SER A 752 20.00 23.31 1.73
C SER A 752 19.73 24.51 0.83
N ALA A 753 19.64 25.72 1.40
CA ALA A 753 19.54 26.93 0.59
C ALA A 753 20.91 27.33 0.03
N ALA A 754 20.91 28.13 -1.02
CA ALA A 754 22.11 28.74 -1.57
C ALA A 754 21.85 30.21 -1.88
N LEU A 755 22.85 31.06 -1.62
CA LEU A 755 22.84 32.47 -1.92
C LEU A 755 23.49 32.71 -3.30
N HIS A 756 22.94 33.60 -4.09
CA HIS A 756 23.58 34.15 -5.29
C HIS A 756 23.46 35.67 -5.28
N THR A 757 24.56 36.38 -5.57
CA THR A 757 24.60 37.84 -5.45
C THR A 757 24.06 38.59 -6.67
N GLY A 758 24.01 37.95 -7.83
CA GLY A 758 23.54 38.51 -9.10
C GLY A 758 22.18 37.98 -9.58
N ASP A 759 21.82 38.33 -10.80
CA ASP A 759 20.61 37.84 -11.48
C ASP A 759 20.84 36.40 -11.98
N LEU A 760 19.88 35.51 -11.74
CA LEU A 760 20.02 34.08 -12.03
C LEU A 760 18.67 33.48 -12.41
N ALA A 761 18.62 32.89 -13.60
CA ALA A 761 17.50 32.05 -13.99
C ALA A 761 17.61 30.69 -13.26
N PHE A 762 16.52 30.17 -12.72
CA PHE A 762 16.51 28.85 -12.08
C PHE A 762 15.29 28.03 -12.50
N SER A 763 15.49 26.73 -12.67
CA SER A 763 14.42 25.82 -13.11
C SER A 763 13.39 25.54 -12.01
N HIS A 764 12.26 24.95 -12.40
CA HIS A 764 11.18 24.51 -11.49
C HIS A 764 11.60 23.51 -10.40
N GLY A 765 12.82 22.98 -10.45
CA GLY A 765 13.44 22.22 -9.37
C GLY A 765 13.79 23.06 -8.14
N PHE A 766 13.64 24.39 -8.21
CA PHE A 766 13.98 25.33 -7.15
C PHE A 766 12.86 26.34 -6.87
N TYR A 767 12.86 26.85 -5.65
CA TYR A 767 12.18 28.06 -5.21
C TYR A 767 13.20 29.17 -5.05
N GLY A 768 12.92 30.37 -5.55
CA GLY A 768 13.76 31.53 -5.35
C GLY A 768 13.06 32.59 -4.53
N PHE A 769 13.85 33.35 -3.76
CA PHE A 769 13.45 34.52 -3.00
C PHE A 769 14.37 35.68 -3.42
N SER A 770 13.82 36.64 -4.15
CA SER A 770 14.53 37.83 -4.62
C SER A 770 14.47 38.93 -3.57
N PHE A 771 15.64 39.47 -3.24
CA PHE A 771 15.83 40.63 -2.39
C PHE A 771 16.28 41.86 -3.20
N ALA A 772 16.00 41.87 -4.50
CA ALA A 772 16.35 42.97 -5.40
C ALA A 772 15.72 44.29 -4.92
N GLY A 773 16.53 45.32 -4.73
CA GLY A 773 16.06 46.61 -4.20
C GLY A 773 15.66 46.58 -2.71
N ARG A 774 16.00 45.51 -1.98
CA ARG A 774 15.78 45.36 -0.53
C ARG A 774 17.11 45.28 0.21
N ASP A 775 17.06 45.28 1.55
CA ASP A 775 18.26 45.15 2.38
C ASP A 775 18.91 43.77 2.18
N ARG A 776 20.12 43.77 1.61
CA ARG A 776 20.87 42.56 1.21
C ARG A 776 21.21 41.64 2.39
N ARG A 777 21.26 42.18 3.62
CA ARG A 777 21.52 41.39 4.83
C ARG A 777 20.47 40.31 5.06
N TRP A 778 19.23 40.56 4.64
CA TRP A 778 18.17 39.55 4.69
C TRP A 778 18.49 38.30 3.88
N ALA A 779 19.05 38.45 2.67
CA ALA A 779 19.40 37.30 1.85
C ALA A 779 20.43 36.39 2.54
N VAL A 780 21.42 36.99 3.22
CA VAL A 780 22.45 36.29 3.99
C VAL A 780 21.83 35.55 5.19
N VAL A 781 21.07 36.26 6.02
CA VAL A 781 20.47 35.70 7.25
C VAL A 781 19.44 34.61 6.91
N VAL A 782 18.61 34.83 5.89
CA VAL A 782 17.63 33.83 5.42
C VAL A 782 18.33 32.59 4.86
N CYS A 783 19.41 32.74 4.09
CA CYS A 783 20.17 31.60 3.60
C CYS A 783 20.78 30.78 4.77
N ALA A 784 21.36 31.44 5.76
CA ALA A 784 21.90 30.77 6.95
C ALA A 784 20.80 30.02 7.74
N LEU A 785 19.65 30.66 7.95
CA LEU A 785 18.49 30.08 8.64
C LEU A 785 17.95 28.83 7.94
N LEU A 786 17.76 28.91 6.62
CA LEU A 786 17.26 27.80 5.80
C LEU A 786 18.22 26.60 5.77
N ASN A 787 19.50 26.82 6.08
CA ASN A 787 20.53 25.78 6.19
C ASN A 787 20.73 25.23 7.61
N SER A 788 20.05 25.78 8.62
CA SER A 788 20.07 25.24 9.99
C SER A 788 19.28 23.93 10.11
N ALA A 789 19.35 23.26 11.28
CA ALA A 789 18.60 22.03 11.51
C ALA A 789 17.07 22.26 11.68
N VAL A 790 16.65 23.49 11.99
CA VAL A 790 15.26 23.83 12.34
C VAL A 790 14.28 23.67 11.17
N PRO A 791 14.56 24.18 9.95
CA PRO A 791 13.74 23.91 8.77
C PRO A 791 13.61 22.43 8.47
N GLY A 792 14.72 21.67 8.51
CA GLY A 792 14.71 20.23 8.25
C GLY A 792 13.77 19.48 9.21
N PHE A 793 13.84 19.79 10.50
CA PHE A 793 12.95 19.24 11.53
C PHE A 793 11.47 19.58 11.26
N GLN A 794 11.15 20.85 11.00
CA GLN A 794 9.77 21.28 10.76
C GLN A 794 9.20 20.72 9.46
N LEU A 795 10.00 20.64 8.39
CA LEU A 795 9.57 20.05 7.13
C LEU A 795 9.35 18.55 7.27
N LEU A 796 10.22 17.84 8.00
CA LEU A 796 10.05 16.41 8.26
C LEU A 796 8.73 16.12 8.99
N PHE A 797 8.30 16.96 9.93
CA PHE A 797 7.08 16.74 10.70
C PHE A 797 5.85 17.53 10.24
N GLY A 798 6.00 18.50 9.33
CA GLY A 798 4.90 19.39 8.91
C GLY A 798 4.65 19.43 7.41
N ALA A 799 5.65 19.16 6.55
CA ALA A 799 5.46 19.22 5.10
C ALA A 799 4.67 18.03 4.58
N GLY A 800 3.72 18.20 3.67
CA GLY A 800 2.86 17.09 3.22
C GLY A 800 3.62 15.90 2.61
N PRO A 801 4.46 16.09 1.57
CA PRO A 801 5.05 14.97 0.84
C PRO A 801 6.26 14.32 1.55
N LEU A 802 7.06 15.10 2.27
CA LEU A 802 8.32 14.64 2.85
C LEU A 802 8.08 13.58 3.94
N GLY A 803 8.81 12.46 3.91
CA GLY A 803 8.66 11.39 4.91
C GLY A 803 7.51 10.40 4.70
N PHE A 804 6.62 10.62 3.71
CA PHE A 804 5.50 9.71 3.40
C PHE A 804 5.31 9.44 1.90
N GLU A 805 5.41 10.48 1.06
CA GLU A 805 5.20 10.35 -0.37
C GLU A 805 6.51 10.57 -1.14
N ARG A 806 7.14 11.72 -1.09
CA ARG A 806 8.35 11.96 -1.88
C ARG A 806 9.28 12.92 -1.16
N PRO A 807 10.60 12.87 -1.42
CA PRO A 807 11.56 13.77 -0.79
C PRO A 807 11.47 15.17 -1.40
N SER A 808 10.27 15.77 -1.43
CA SER A 808 9.99 17.09 -1.97
C SER A 808 9.26 17.96 -0.95
N VAL A 809 9.56 19.24 -0.98
CA VAL A 809 8.92 20.29 -0.20
C VAL A 809 8.06 21.11 -1.14
N ASN A 810 6.80 21.39 -0.78
CA ASN A 810 6.00 22.36 -1.54
C ASN A 810 6.31 23.78 -1.06
N LEU A 811 6.05 24.78 -1.90
CA LEU A 811 6.27 26.17 -1.52
C LEU A 811 5.42 26.57 -0.31
N THR A 812 4.18 26.10 -0.22
CA THR A 812 3.30 26.31 0.93
C THR A 812 3.88 25.74 2.23
N ASP A 813 4.51 24.56 2.16
CA ASP A 813 5.18 23.93 3.30
C ASP A 813 6.40 24.75 3.75
N LEU A 814 7.22 25.21 2.78
CA LEU A 814 8.38 26.06 3.05
C LEU A 814 7.98 27.41 3.66
N LEU A 815 6.94 28.05 3.13
CA LEU A 815 6.40 29.29 3.68
C LEU A 815 5.75 29.09 5.04
N GLY A 816 5.26 27.89 5.34
CA GLY A 816 4.57 27.53 6.58
C GLY A 816 5.48 27.18 7.76
N ILE A 817 6.79 26.96 7.55
CA ILE A 817 7.72 26.70 8.67
C ILE A 817 7.79 27.91 9.60
N ARG A 818 8.05 27.67 10.89
CA ARG A 818 8.01 28.69 11.93
C ARG A 818 9.41 29.21 12.24
N PHE A 819 9.54 30.53 12.34
CA PHE A 819 10.80 31.21 12.66
C PHE A 819 10.59 32.32 13.69
N PRO A 820 11.65 32.67 14.46
CA PRO A 820 11.61 33.84 15.30
C PRO A 820 11.44 35.10 14.45
N ILE A 821 10.86 36.14 15.06
CA ILE A 821 10.92 37.49 14.50
C ILE A 821 12.40 37.90 14.48
N ILE A 822 12.87 38.35 13.33
CA ILE A 822 14.27 38.73 13.12
C ILE A 822 14.36 40.25 13.23
N ASP A 823 15.14 40.72 14.20
CA ASP A 823 15.58 42.11 14.27
C ASP A 823 16.91 42.21 13.53
N MET A 824 16.91 42.89 12.38
CA MET A 824 18.05 42.87 11.47
C MET A 824 19.14 43.83 11.94
N SER A 825 20.32 43.29 12.25
CA SER A 825 21.52 44.04 12.63
C SER A 825 22.75 43.62 11.82
N ASP A 826 23.75 44.49 11.76
CA ASP A 826 25.03 44.18 11.10
C ASP A 826 25.73 43.01 11.80
N GLU A 827 25.72 42.98 13.13
CA GLU A 827 26.29 41.88 13.92
C GLU A 827 25.65 40.52 13.56
N LEU A 828 24.33 40.47 13.39
CA LEU A 828 23.63 39.24 12.98
C LEU A 828 24.03 38.82 11.55
N ALA A 829 24.12 39.77 10.63
CA ALA A 829 24.51 39.51 9.24
C ALA A 829 25.97 39.03 9.13
N GLU A 830 26.89 39.63 9.89
CA GLU A 830 28.29 39.21 9.98
C GLU A 830 28.42 37.80 10.54
N ARG A 831 27.69 37.49 11.62
CA ARG A 831 27.66 36.14 12.20
C ARG A 831 27.07 35.11 11.25
N ALA A 832 26.00 35.44 10.54
CA ALA A 832 25.43 34.58 9.52
C ALA A 832 26.44 34.30 8.39
N THR A 833 27.16 35.33 7.94
CA THR A 833 28.22 35.22 6.93
C THR A 833 29.35 34.31 7.40
N ALA A 834 29.87 34.56 8.61
CA ALA A 834 30.93 33.74 9.20
C ALA A 834 30.51 32.27 9.34
N ALA A 835 29.28 32.02 9.83
CA ALA A 835 28.76 30.66 9.99
C ALA A 835 28.63 29.94 8.65
N MET A 836 28.12 30.61 7.61
CA MET A 836 28.05 30.06 6.25
C MET A 836 29.44 29.76 5.66
N ALA A 837 30.45 30.60 5.93
CA ALA A 837 31.81 30.35 5.45
C ALA A 837 32.46 29.11 6.11
N THR A 838 32.09 28.80 7.35
CA THR A 838 32.64 27.67 8.11
C THR A 838 31.84 26.37 8.01
N ALA A 839 30.59 26.44 7.55
CA ALA A 839 29.70 25.28 7.49
C ALA A 839 30.19 24.24 6.46
N ARG A 840 30.41 23.00 6.91
CA ARG A 840 30.84 21.86 6.09
C ARG A 840 29.66 20.97 5.73
N SER A 841 29.88 20.03 4.81
CA SER A 841 28.89 19.07 4.28
C SER A 841 28.30 18.08 5.29
N ASP A 842 28.56 18.23 6.59
CA ASP A 842 27.93 17.45 7.67
C ASP A 842 27.53 18.30 8.91
N ASP A 843 27.77 19.62 8.93
CA ASP A 843 27.72 20.43 10.16
C ASP A 843 26.67 21.56 10.11
N CYS A 844 25.42 21.24 10.48
CA CYS A 844 24.38 22.24 10.72
C CYS A 844 24.51 22.94 12.09
N ALA A 845 25.36 22.45 13.01
CA ALA A 845 25.42 22.97 14.38
C ALA A 845 26.02 24.37 14.42
N VAL A 846 27.02 24.64 13.58
CA VAL A 846 27.60 25.98 13.42
C VAL A 846 26.54 27.00 12.99
N LEU A 847 25.68 26.65 12.03
CA LEU A 847 24.56 27.49 11.59
C LEU A 847 23.46 27.63 12.64
N CYS A 848 23.24 26.62 13.49
CA CYS A 848 22.34 26.78 14.63
C CYS A 848 22.92 27.76 15.65
N SER A 849 24.22 27.66 15.94
CA SER A 849 24.92 28.48 16.95
C SER A 849 24.91 29.98 16.63
N CYS A 850 24.94 30.34 15.34
CA CYS A 850 24.90 31.74 14.90
C CYS A 850 23.59 32.43 15.26
N LEU A 851 22.53 31.66 15.55
CA LEU A 851 21.25 32.18 16.04
C LEU A 851 21.23 32.34 17.58
N THR A 852 22.21 31.79 18.30
CA THR A 852 22.11 31.51 19.76
C THR A 852 22.82 32.47 20.71
N ASN A 853 23.86 33.20 20.29
CA ASN A 853 24.63 34.05 21.19
C ASN A 853 24.21 35.53 21.14
N VAL A 854 23.19 35.90 21.89
CA VAL A 854 23.12 37.23 22.51
C VAL A 854 23.28 36.95 23.99
N GLU A 855 24.52 36.80 24.46
CA GLU A 855 24.80 36.41 25.84
C GLU A 855 25.15 37.62 26.72
N ASN A 856 24.65 37.56 27.95
CA ASN A 856 25.40 37.89 29.17
C ASN A 856 26.30 39.13 29.09
N GLN A 857 25.72 40.31 29.31
CA GLN A 857 26.40 41.33 30.09
C GLN A 857 25.59 41.54 31.37
N GLY A 858 26.25 41.32 32.51
CA GLY A 858 25.60 41.09 33.79
C GLY A 858 24.64 42.19 34.22
N LEU A 859 23.39 41.81 34.49
CA LEU A 859 22.45 42.55 35.33
C LEU A 859 21.54 41.54 36.01
N SER A 860 21.62 41.50 37.33
CA SER A 860 20.68 40.85 38.23
C SER A 860 19.33 41.59 38.29
N PHE A 861 18.26 40.83 38.58
CA PHE A 861 16.89 41.20 38.99
C PHE A 861 15.85 41.49 37.87
N PRO A 862 14.53 41.62 38.20
CA PRO A 862 13.56 40.59 38.58
C PRO A 862 12.37 40.53 37.58
N LEU A 863 11.38 39.66 37.84
CA LEU A 863 10.13 39.47 37.10
C LEU A 863 9.41 40.78 36.65
N ASN A 864 9.38 41.11 35.34
CA ASN A 864 8.17 41.48 34.54
C ASN A 864 8.54 41.83 33.05
N PRO A 865 7.65 41.60 32.05
CA PRO A 865 8.00 41.51 30.63
C PRO A 865 7.78 42.81 29.86
N ARG A 866 8.70 43.13 28.93
CA ARG A 866 8.40 43.95 27.73
C ARG A 866 9.05 43.35 26.49
N ALA A 867 8.26 43.35 25.42
CA ALA A 867 8.42 42.61 24.19
C ALA A 867 9.52 43.18 23.29
N ALA A 868 10.57 42.40 23.03
CA ALA A 868 11.41 42.40 21.81
C ALA A 868 12.54 41.35 21.95
N GLY A 869 13.15 41.24 23.15
CA GLY A 869 14.25 40.29 23.41
C GLY A 869 13.85 38.85 23.79
N ALA A 870 12.56 38.56 23.95
CA ALA A 870 12.08 37.30 24.53
C ALA A 870 11.88 36.15 23.52
N SER A 871 11.79 36.43 22.21
CA SER A 871 11.42 35.42 21.20
C SER A 871 12.57 34.46 20.89
N ILE A 872 13.79 34.98 20.68
CA ILE A 872 14.99 34.17 20.45
C ILE A 872 15.34 33.34 21.70
N SER A 873 15.33 33.96 22.89
CA SER A 873 15.59 33.26 24.16
C SER A 873 14.58 32.12 24.46
N ARG A 874 13.30 32.29 24.10
CA ARG A 874 12.29 31.22 24.17
C ARG A 874 12.56 30.09 23.18
N MET A 875 12.93 30.41 21.94
CA MET A 875 13.35 29.40 20.95
C MET A 875 14.59 28.63 21.44
N MET A 876 15.54 29.31 22.09
CA MET A 876 16.73 28.69 22.67
C MET A 876 16.41 27.74 23.81
N THR A 877 15.52 28.13 24.71
CA THR A 877 15.06 27.24 25.78
C THR A 877 14.41 25.98 25.22
N VAL A 878 13.68 26.13 24.10
CA VAL A 878 13.02 25.04 23.40
C VAL A 878 14.04 24.14 22.67
N LEU A 879 15.01 24.71 21.95
CA LEU A 879 16.05 23.96 21.21
C LEU A 879 17.09 23.30 22.13
N ARG A 880 17.46 23.92 23.26
CA ARG A 880 18.38 23.37 24.27
C ARG A 880 17.78 22.19 25.05
N SER A 881 16.47 21.95 24.95
CA SER A 881 15.81 20.78 25.54
C SER A 881 15.86 19.51 24.67
N ILE A 882 16.47 19.59 23.47
CA ILE A 882 16.58 18.50 22.50
C ILE A 882 17.83 17.66 22.80
N PRO A 883 17.71 16.36 23.16
CA PRO A 883 18.86 15.48 23.25
C PRO A 883 19.47 15.25 21.85
N VAL A 884 20.80 15.17 21.76
CA VAL A 884 21.53 14.93 20.51
C VAL A 884 21.07 13.63 19.80
N SER A 885 20.54 12.65 20.55
CA SER A 885 19.96 11.41 20.02
C SER A 885 18.67 11.59 19.20
N SER A 886 17.94 12.69 19.37
CA SER A 886 16.74 13.01 18.58
C SER A 886 17.08 13.50 17.17
N LEU A 887 18.31 13.99 16.95
CA LEU A 887 18.78 14.48 15.64
C LEU A 887 19.39 13.36 14.77
N THR A 888 19.67 12.20 15.36
CA THR A 888 20.22 11.01 14.69
C THR A 888 19.15 10.10 14.07
N SER A 889 17.86 10.28 14.40
CA SER A 889 16.73 9.49 13.85
C SER A 889 16.47 9.72 12.35
N ILE A 890 17.09 10.75 11.75
CA ILE A 890 16.94 11.12 10.34
C ILE A 890 17.56 10.09 9.39
N ARG A 891 18.43 9.19 9.87
CA ARG A 891 19.03 8.13 9.04
C ARG A 891 18.07 7.00 8.67
N ASN A 892 17.03 6.74 9.45
CA ASN A 892 16.18 5.54 9.27
C ASN A 892 14.91 5.78 8.43
N VAL A 893 14.67 7.00 7.94
CA VAL A 893 13.42 7.38 7.24
C VAL A 893 13.59 7.49 5.71
N VAL A 894 14.81 7.31 5.20
CA VAL A 894 15.10 7.30 3.75
C VAL A 894 15.71 5.94 3.39
N PRO A 895 15.00 5.06 2.65
CA PRO A 895 15.59 3.82 2.19
C PRO A 895 16.76 4.14 1.24
N ASP A 896 17.94 3.61 1.56
CA ASP A 896 19.12 3.64 0.69
C ASP A 896 18.83 2.80 -0.57
N HIS A 897 18.34 3.44 -1.63
CA HIS A 897 18.03 2.80 -2.91
C HIS A 897 19.19 2.83 -3.92
N THR A 898 20.43 2.92 -3.45
CA THR A 898 21.60 2.77 -4.32
C THR A 898 22.40 1.56 -3.88
N SER A 899 22.29 0.48 -4.64
CA SER A 899 23.15 -0.69 -4.60
C SER A 899 24.60 -0.29 -4.86
N ILE A 900 25.34 0.09 -3.82
CA ILE A 900 26.80 0.03 -3.80
C ILE A 900 27.16 -0.47 -2.40
N GLY A 901 27.66 -1.72 -2.32
CA GLY A 901 28.08 -2.33 -1.07
C GLY A 901 29.26 -1.58 -0.46
N TRP A 902 29.16 -1.29 0.84
CA TRP A 902 30.30 -0.87 1.65
C TRP A 902 30.19 -1.54 3.01
N SER A 903 31.09 -2.49 3.27
CA SER A 903 31.37 -3.04 4.58
C SER A 903 32.06 -2.00 5.45
N PHE A 904 31.64 -1.81 6.70
CA PHE A 904 32.45 -1.11 7.69
C PHE A 904 32.51 -1.89 9.01
N THR A 905 33.72 -2.35 9.31
CA THR A 905 34.15 -2.94 10.57
C THR A 905 34.11 -1.86 11.66
N VAL A 906 33.47 -2.17 12.79
CA VAL A 906 33.46 -1.32 13.98
C VAL A 906 34.81 -1.44 14.68
N ALA A 907 35.61 -0.38 14.69
CA ALA A 907 36.70 -0.22 15.64
C ALA A 907 36.18 0.61 16.82
N ALA A 908 36.18 0.00 18.01
CA ALA A 908 35.79 0.60 19.27
C ALA A 908 36.84 1.62 19.75
N ALA A 909 36.37 2.76 20.26
CA ALA A 909 37.03 3.59 21.26
C ALA A 909 35.97 4.34 22.06
#